data_AF-A0A819ANP2-F1
#
_entry.id   AF-A0A819ANP2-F1
#
_cell.length_a   1.000
_cell.length_b   1.000
_cell.length_c   1.000
_cell.angle_alpha   90.00
_cell.angle_beta   90.00
_cell.angle_gamma   90.00
#
_symmetry.space_group_name_H-M   'P 1'
#
loop_
_entity.id
_entity.type
_entity.pdbx_description
1 polymer ?
#
loop_
_entity_poly.entity_id
_entity_poly.type
_entity_poly.pdbx_seq_one_letter_code
_entity_poly.pdbx_strand_id
1 'polypeptide(L)'
;MFLCPNTENLKCPITLELFHDPVIAQDGHTYEREAIVAWLTQNGTSPKTREPMTIDSLRPNHTVKQFVDEFQSTSLQKHYRFKLDVDIRKAKRQPIFEAPGKVIFEGQWIVKSGPPVVLLNIEGAKARQEASYYVRLGSHPHVVHTYGIVENDNNRLILAQEYATEGNLGRLLKDGDFQPSQAVLLAIFLQIIDAMTYLAEYDIVHGDLACRNVLVFRFNNSDATQNLVKLTDFGLTRASTLYTVVGSTASTTMAVVPIRYAAPEILQRGDPSKYSEKSDVYSMGVLMFEACSQGQLPYESIEDENEVRKRKINGEILSQPENCDEALWNIIVSCWHQDPEARPTFKKLKELLLELQSRPISIILRQPKTEIVVQPLQQYAHVIQNTVENYKDSHVQMLSLNKQNFTSNTSLPIDNISSNTNSSATIVDCQFCKTHLHKLGELIHDPTATTLDLLLENIGDNGVEHLSDVLQENKTLLTLNLSGNTIGEKGARYVAKSLRKNQTLTTLILCDNQIGDIGAQHIAEAIESDQTLQKDLHDRIAKLGSHYTNILASALNINQTLIELDLSKNSIGDAGAQSLAKALQKNQTLLTLCLNCNAIDDTGAQHLIEAFKLNKTLLTLNICDNLISDECSKSLNNSLINIQTPRCVHFQ
;
A
#
# COMPACT_ATOMS: atom_id res chain seq x y z
N MET A 1 -31.37 0.93 -15.16
CA MET A 1 -30.32 -0.01 -14.73
C MET A 1 -29.41 0.78 -13.82
N PHE A 2 -29.74 0.89 -12.53
CA PHE A 2 -28.97 1.70 -11.58
C PHE A 2 -27.86 0.82 -10.97
N LEU A 3 -26.61 1.14 -11.33
CA LEU A 3 -25.40 0.70 -10.65
C LEU A 3 -25.36 1.39 -9.29
N CYS A 4 -25.05 0.65 -8.23
CA CYS A 4 -24.87 1.22 -6.90
C CYS A 4 -23.64 2.16 -6.93
N PRO A 5 -23.77 3.46 -6.60
CA PRO A 5 -22.65 4.40 -6.67
C PRO A 5 -21.60 4.07 -5.61
N ASN A 6 -20.34 4.35 -5.94
CA ASN A 6 -19.19 4.18 -5.04
C ASN A 6 -19.35 5.12 -3.83
N THR A 7 -19.39 4.56 -2.62
CA THR A 7 -19.77 5.27 -1.38
C THR A 7 -18.72 6.28 -0.90
N GLU A 8 -17.52 6.22 -1.45
CA GLU A 8 -16.40 7.13 -1.15
C GLU A 8 -16.66 8.57 -1.61
N ASN A 9 -17.36 8.78 -2.73
CA ASN A 9 -17.64 10.12 -3.26
C ASN A 9 -18.71 10.90 -2.45
N LEU A 10 -19.33 10.25 -1.46
CA LEU A 10 -20.41 10.80 -0.64
C LEU A 10 -19.95 11.14 0.79
N LYS A 11 -18.67 10.95 1.09
CA LYS A 11 -18.07 11.22 2.41
C LYS A 11 -17.30 12.54 2.42
N CYS A 12 -17.34 13.23 3.55
CA CYS A 12 -16.59 14.43 3.80
C CYS A 12 -15.10 14.13 3.93
N PRO A 13 -14.20 14.84 3.23
CA PRO A 13 -12.76 14.57 3.30
C PRO A 13 -12.11 15.00 4.63
N ILE A 14 -12.80 15.78 5.48
CA ILE A 14 -12.33 16.15 6.82
C ILE A 14 -12.79 15.14 7.86
N THR A 15 -14.08 14.82 7.88
CA THR A 15 -14.67 13.93 8.91
C THR A 15 -14.65 12.47 8.50
N LEU A 16 -14.47 12.17 7.21
CA LEU A 16 -14.55 10.84 6.59
C LEU A 16 -15.91 10.14 6.75
N GLU A 17 -16.93 10.89 7.17
CA GLU A 17 -18.31 10.44 7.31
C GLU A 17 -19.18 10.94 6.13
N LEU A 18 -20.33 10.32 5.88
CA LEU A 18 -21.29 10.80 4.88
C LEU A 18 -21.72 12.25 5.19
N PHE A 19 -21.80 13.10 4.16
CA PHE A 19 -22.18 14.51 4.38
C PHE A 19 -23.58 14.67 4.96
N HIS A 20 -23.70 15.36 6.10
CA HIS A 20 -24.95 15.73 6.73
C HIS A 20 -25.43 17.13 6.31
N ASP A 21 -24.58 18.15 6.37
CA ASP A 21 -24.83 19.50 5.83
C ASP A 21 -23.65 19.95 4.95
N PRO A 22 -23.51 19.35 3.75
CA PRO A 22 -22.38 19.63 2.88
C PRO A 22 -22.41 21.09 2.39
N VAL A 23 -21.25 21.73 2.48
CA VAL A 23 -20.98 23.04 1.91
C VAL A 23 -19.85 22.93 0.91
N ILE A 24 -20.01 23.62 -0.21
CA ILE A 24 -18.92 23.83 -1.15
C ILE A 24 -18.17 25.10 -0.76
N ALA A 25 -16.85 24.97 -0.68
CA ALA A 25 -15.95 26.07 -0.43
C ALA A 25 -15.38 26.63 -1.75
N GLN A 26 -14.70 27.77 -1.67
CA GLN A 26 -14.16 28.47 -2.83
C GLN A 26 -13.04 27.71 -3.57
N ASP A 27 -12.44 26.73 -2.90
CA ASP A 27 -11.47 25.79 -3.50
C ASP A 27 -12.16 24.67 -4.32
N GLY A 28 -13.47 24.77 -4.52
CA GLY A 28 -14.28 23.85 -5.31
C GLY A 28 -14.57 22.51 -4.62
N HIS A 29 -14.07 22.31 -3.40
CA HIS A 29 -14.27 21.07 -2.65
C HIS A 29 -15.48 21.17 -1.73
N THR A 30 -16.12 20.03 -1.49
CA THR A 30 -17.27 19.92 -0.58
C THR A 30 -16.80 19.40 0.76
N TYR A 31 -17.26 20.05 1.83
CA TYR A 31 -16.91 19.75 3.21
C TYR A 31 -18.17 19.72 4.07
N GLU A 32 -18.10 19.06 5.22
CA GLU A 32 -19.14 19.15 6.24
C GLU A 32 -19.11 20.52 6.90
N ARG A 33 -20.24 21.23 6.99
CA ARG A 33 -20.28 22.64 7.39
C ARG A 33 -19.62 22.87 8.74
N GLU A 34 -19.98 22.09 9.75
CA GLU A 34 -19.42 22.26 11.09
C GLU A 34 -17.91 22.00 11.11
N ALA A 35 -17.45 20.97 10.39
CA ALA A 35 -16.05 20.60 10.34
C ALA A 35 -15.19 21.65 9.62
N ILE A 36 -15.66 22.20 8.49
CA ILE A 36 -14.91 23.23 7.77
C ILE A 36 -14.94 24.58 8.51
N VAL A 37 -16.04 24.94 9.18
CA VAL A 37 -16.11 26.17 9.98
C VAL A 37 -15.15 26.09 11.17
N ALA A 38 -15.10 24.95 11.86
CA ALA A 38 -14.13 24.72 12.94
C ALA A 38 -12.69 24.79 12.43
N TRP A 39 -12.41 24.14 11.29
CA TRP A 39 -11.10 24.14 10.65
C TRP A 39 -10.65 25.56 10.28
N LEU A 40 -11.52 26.35 9.65
CA LEU A 40 -11.21 27.73 9.24
C LEU A 40 -11.08 28.67 10.43
N THR A 41 -11.82 28.45 11.52
CA THR A 41 -11.70 29.26 12.75
C THR A 41 -10.35 29.03 13.44
N GLN A 42 -9.79 27.82 13.37
CA GLN A 42 -8.49 27.48 13.96
C GLN A 42 -7.30 27.77 13.04
N ASN A 43 -7.43 27.51 11.74
CA ASN A 43 -6.31 27.50 10.79
C ASN A 43 -6.36 28.63 9.75
N GLY A 44 -7.55 29.17 9.45
CA GLY A 44 -7.74 30.24 8.45
C GLY A 44 -7.47 29.83 6.99
N THR A 45 -7.28 28.55 6.70
CA THR A 45 -6.90 28.03 5.38
C THR A 45 -7.71 26.79 4.98
N SER A 46 -7.83 26.52 3.67
CA SER A 46 -8.42 25.29 3.14
C SER A 46 -7.78 24.04 3.76
N PRO A 47 -8.55 23.01 4.13
CA PRO A 47 -8.00 21.71 4.53
C PRO A 47 -7.33 20.95 3.39
N LYS A 48 -7.81 21.08 2.14
CA LYS A 48 -7.25 20.37 0.97
C LYS A 48 -6.11 21.13 0.32
N THR A 49 -6.31 22.43 0.08
CA THR A 49 -5.38 23.23 -0.72
C THR A 49 -4.42 24.06 0.13
N ARG A 50 -4.70 24.19 1.43
CA ARG A 50 -3.92 25.00 2.41
C ARG A 50 -3.84 26.50 2.10
N GLU A 51 -4.60 26.98 1.12
CA GLU A 51 -4.71 28.40 0.78
C GLU A 51 -5.61 29.16 1.77
N PRO A 52 -5.40 30.48 2.00
CA PRO A 52 -6.24 31.29 2.88
C PRO A 52 -7.70 31.26 2.45
N MET A 53 -8.61 31.03 3.40
CA MET A 53 -10.03 30.91 3.14
C MET A 53 -10.85 31.41 4.32
N THR A 54 -11.97 32.07 4.03
CA THR A 54 -12.86 32.63 5.05
C THR A 54 -14.21 31.92 5.07
N ILE A 55 -14.84 31.91 6.25
CA ILE A 55 -16.12 31.25 6.48
C ILE A 55 -17.25 31.83 5.59
N ASP A 56 -17.20 33.12 5.28
CA ASP A 56 -18.22 33.82 4.47
C ASP A 56 -18.32 33.30 3.02
N SER A 57 -17.28 32.59 2.55
CA SER A 57 -17.21 32.01 1.21
C SER A 57 -17.94 30.66 1.07
N LEU A 58 -18.30 30.02 2.19
CA LEU A 58 -18.98 28.73 2.18
C LEU A 58 -20.41 28.85 1.65
N ARG A 59 -20.80 27.95 0.75
CA ARG A 59 -22.15 27.88 0.17
C ARG A 59 -22.72 26.47 0.35
N PRO A 60 -24.01 26.29 0.66
CA PRO A 60 -24.60 24.96 0.73
C PRO A 60 -24.43 24.19 -0.59
N ASN A 61 -24.01 22.94 -0.52
CA ASN A 61 -23.94 22.05 -1.69
C ASN A 61 -25.16 21.13 -1.72
N HIS A 62 -26.27 21.67 -2.24
CA HIS A 62 -27.55 20.97 -2.30
C HIS A 62 -27.51 19.71 -3.18
N THR A 63 -26.62 19.64 -4.18
CA THR A 63 -26.48 18.46 -5.07
C THR A 63 -25.85 17.29 -4.33
N VAL A 64 -24.75 17.52 -3.60
CA VAL A 64 -24.16 16.47 -2.75
C VAL A 64 -25.12 16.11 -1.62
N LYS A 65 -25.82 17.07 -1.01
CA LYS A 65 -26.86 16.80 -0.01
C LYS A 65 -27.97 15.91 -0.58
N GLN A 66 -28.45 16.18 -1.80
CA GLN A 66 -29.47 15.38 -2.46
C GLN A 66 -28.96 13.98 -2.80
N PHE A 67 -27.72 13.82 -3.28
CA PHE A 67 -27.13 12.50 -3.51
C PHE A 67 -26.89 11.72 -2.23
N VAL A 68 -26.50 12.39 -1.15
CA VAL A 68 -26.38 11.73 0.16
C VAL A 68 -27.74 11.38 0.71
N ASP A 69 -28.76 12.24 0.61
CA ASP A 69 -30.13 11.95 1.04
C ASP A 69 -30.81 10.89 0.16
N GLU A 70 -30.48 10.81 -1.14
CA GLU A 70 -30.91 9.78 -2.07
C GLU A 70 -30.17 8.47 -1.79
N PHE A 71 -28.85 8.50 -1.60
CA PHE A 71 -28.06 7.34 -1.17
C PHE A 71 -28.48 6.86 0.21
N GLN A 72 -28.81 7.75 1.13
CA GLN A 72 -29.31 7.45 2.47
C GLN A 72 -30.73 6.91 2.37
N SER A 73 -31.64 7.54 1.65
CA SER A 73 -33.00 6.99 1.45
C SER A 73 -33.00 5.67 0.67
N THR A 74 -32.01 5.41 -0.18
CA THR A 74 -31.86 4.16 -0.94
C THR A 74 -31.10 3.09 -0.16
N SER A 75 -30.07 3.44 0.62
CA SER A 75 -29.23 2.52 1.40
C SER A 75 -29.76 2.26 2.81
N LEU A 76 -30.38 3.26 3.48
CA LEU A 76 -31.14 3.05 4.71
C LEU A 76 -32.45 2.28 4.46
N GLN A 77 -32.98 2.26 3.23
CA GLN A 77 -34.12 1.40 2.87
C GLN A 77 -33.75 0.03 2.26
N LYS A 78 -32.52 -0.19 1.75
CA LYS A 78 -32.16 -1.43 1.02
C LYS A 78 -30.83 -2.03 1.45
N HIS A 79 -30.81 -2.55 2.66
CA HIS A 79 -29.87 -3.61 3.06
C HIS A 79 -30.20 -4.84 2.20
N TYR A 80 -29.27 -5.34 1.37
CA TYR A 80 -29.52 -6.44 0.44
C TYR A 80 -30.06 -7.68 1.19
N ARG A 81 -31.37 -7.89 1.05
CA ARG A 81 -32.09 -9.06 1.51
C ARG A 81 -32.20 -10.03 0.34
N PHE A 82 -31.62 -11.20 0.51
CA PHE A 82 -31.73 -12.31 -0.42
C PHE A 82 -32.76 -13.30 0.10
N LYS A 83 -33.42 -14.04 -0.78
CA LYS A 83 -34.28 -15.15 -0.40
C LYS A 83 -33.58 -16.48 -0.64
N LEU A 84 -33.61 -17.35 0.37
CA LEU A 84 -33.11 -18.71 0.23
C LEU A 84 -33.94 -19.46 -0.83
N ASP A 85 -33.26 -20.27 -1.64
CA ASP A 85 -33.84 -21.06 -2.76
C ASP A 85 -34.43 -20.25 -3.93
N VAL A 86 -34.36 -18.91 -3.86
CA VAL A 86 -34.74 -18.00 -4.96
C VAL A 86 -33.54 -17.24 -5.51
N ASP A 87 -32.77 -16.60 -4.62
CA ASP A 87 -31.58 -15.82 -5.01
C ASP A 87 -30.30 -16.62 -4.76
N ILE A 88 -30.24 -17.29 -3.61
CA ILE A 88 -29.11 -18.12 -3.16
C ILE A 88 -29.67 -19.43 -2.61
N ARG A 89 -29.05 -20.56 -2.93
CA ARG A 89 -29.38 -21.87 -2.35
C ARG A 89 -28.18 -22.47 -1.63
N LYS A 90 -28.43 -23.42 -0.74
CA LYS A 90 -27.37 -24.26 -0.19
C LYS A 90 -26.82 -25.18 -1.28
N ALA A 91 -25.52 -25.15 -1.52
CA ALA A 91 -24.87 -26.03 -2.50
C ALA A 91 -24.82 -27.48 -1.99
N LYS A 92 -24.63 -27.67 -0.67
CA LYS A 92 -24.60 -28.97 0.00
C LYS A 92 -25.55 -28.98 1.21
N ARG A 93 -26.10 -30.16 1.52
CA ARG A 93 -26.97 -30.35 2.69
C ARG A 93 -26.21 -30.34 4.02
N GLN A 94 -24.98 -30.84 4.02
CA GLN A 94 -24.13 -30.86 5.20
C GLN A 94 -23.40 -29.51 5.37
N PRO A 95 -23.23 -29.03 6.61
CA PRO A 95 -22.46 -27.82 6.87
C PRO A 95 -20.97 -28.05 6.60
N ILE A 96 -20.27 -26.99 6.18
CA ILE A 96 -18.79 -26.98 6.11
C ILE A 96 -18.20 -26.90 7.52
N PHE A 97 -18.93 -26.25 8.43
CA PHE A 97 -18.53 -26.07 9.82
C PHE A 97 -19.76 -25.98 10.73
N GLU A 98 -19.68 -26.63 11.89
CA GLU A 98 -20.72 -26.63 12.90
C GLU A 98 -20.09 -26.53 14.30
N ALA A 99 -20.50 -25.52 15.05
CA ALA A 99 -20.19 -25.31 16.45
C ALA A 99 -21.45 -24.77 17.16
N PRO A 100 -21.53 -24.81 18.50
CA PRO A 100 -22.68 -24.27 19.24
C PRO A 100 -23.06 -22.86 18.78
N GLY A 101 -24.21 -22.75 18.13
CA GLY A 101 -24.80 -21.52 17.60
C GLY A 101 -24.09 -20.85 16.41
N LYS A 102 -23.06 -21.50 15.83
CA LYS A 102 -22.44 -21.08 14.57
C LYS A 102 -22.44 -22.25 13.57
N VAL A 103 -23.20 -22.12 12.48
CA VAL A 103 -23.26 -23.13 11.43
C VAL A 103 -23.03 -22.49 10.08
N ILE A 104 -22.07 -23.01 9.31
CA ILE A 104 -21.68 -22.47 7.99
C ILE A 104 -22.01 -23.50 6.91
N PHE A 105 -22.76 -23.07 5.89
CA PHE A 105 -23.07 -23.87 4.71
C PHE A 105 -22.40 -23.27 3.47
N GLU A 106 -22.07 -24.13 2.51
CA GLU A 106 -21.70 -23.69 1.17
C GLU A 106 -22.94 -23.14 0.45
N GLY A 107 -22.83 -21.97 -0.16
CA GLY A 107 -23.91 -21.32 -0.90
C GLY A 107 -23.65 -21.25 -2.40
N GLN A 108 -24.72 -21.14 -3.19
CA GLN A 108 -24.65 -20.97 -4.63
C GLN A 108 -25.71 -19.97 -5.11
N TRP A 109 -25.30 -19.03 -5.96
CA TRP A 109 -26.19 -18.09 -6.63
C TRP A 109 -27.07 -18.78 -7.68
N ILE A 110 -28.36 -18.45 -7.73
CA ILE A 110 -29.34 -19.17 -8.59
C ILE A 110 -29.42 -18.56 -10.00
N VAL A 111 -29.45 -17.23 -10.13
CA VAL A 111 -29.82 -16.55 -11.40
C VAL A 111 -28.62 -15.88 -12.09
N LYS A 112 -27.49 -15.70 -11.40
CA LYS A 112 -26.27 -15.06 -11.93
C LYS A 112 -25.05 -15.86 -11.48
N SER A 113 -24.02 -15.95 -12.32
CA SER A 113 -22.70 -16.42 -11.89
C SER A 113 -22.09 -15.41 -10.91
N GLY A 114 -22.44 -15.53 -9.64
CA GLY A 114 -21.86 -14.73 -8.56
C GLY A 114 -20.59 -15.38 -7.99
N PRO A 115 -19.78 -14.62 -7.26
CA PRO A 115 -18.56 -15.14 -6.62
C PRO A 115 -18.90 -16.22 -5.58
N PRO A 116 -17.92 -17.07 -5.21
CA PRO A 116 -18.08 -18.07 -4.15
C PRO A 116 -18.64 -17.45 -2.86
N VAL A 117 -19.65 -18.11 -2.27
CA VAL A 117 -20.41 -17.59 -1.14
C VAL A 117 -20.64 -18.67 -0.09
N VAL A 118 -20.57 -18.29 1.19
CA VAL A 118 -20.99 -19.10 2.32
C VAL A 118 -22.20 -18.49 3.01
N LEU A 119 -22.99 -19.37 3.62
CA LEU A 119 -24.19 -19.05 4.36
C LEU A 119 -23.93 -19.32 5.84
N LEU A 120 -23.72 -18.25 6.60
CA LEU A 120 -23.47 -18.30 8.03
C LEU A 120 -24.78 -18.11 8.80
N ASN A 121 -25.24 -19.16 9.47
CA ASN A 121 -26.35 -19.05 10.40
C ASN A 121 -25.87 -18.40 11.70
N ILE A 122 -26.52 -17.30 12.07
CA ILE A 122 -26.33 -16.66 13.37
C ILE A 122 -27.64 -16.84 14.16
N GLU A 123 -27.55 -17.49 15.32
CA GLU A 123 -28.67 -17.69 16.21
C GLU A 123 -28.56 -16.77 17.44
N GLY A 124 -29.66 -16.11 17.82
CA GLY A 124 -29.68 -15.26 19.03
C GLY A 124 -30.57 -14.04 18.89
N ALA A 125 -31.04 -13.51 20.01
CA ALA A 125 -31.97 -12.37 20.06
C ALA A 125 -31.39 -11.08 19.45
N LYS A 126 -30.06 -10.98 19.32
CA LYS A 126 -29.31 -9.83 18.78
C LYS A 126 -28.78 -10.03 17.35
N ALA A 127 -29.06 -11.17 16.71
CA ALA A 127 -28.52 -11.52 15.40
C ALA A 127 -28.78 -10.48 14.29
N ARG A 128 -29.91 -9.74 14.32
CA ARG A 128 -30.17 -8.65 13.36
C ARG A 128 -29.24 -7.46 13.54
N GLN A 129 -28.97 -7.09 14.79
CA GLN A 129 -28.09 -5.96 15.10
C GLN A 129 -26.64 -6.33 14.76
N GLU A 130 -26.22 -7.55 15.10
CA GLU A 130 -24.92 -8.10 14.72
C GLU A 130 -24.73 -8.14 13.20
N ALA A 131 -25.72 -8.64 12.46
CA ALA A 131 -25.71 -8.68 11.00
C ALA A 131 -25.49 -7.30 10.35
N SER A 132 -26.01 -6.23 10.94
CA SER A 132 -25.82 -4.87 10.40
C SER A 132 -24.37 -4.38 10.48
N TYR A 133 -23.62 -4.78 11.53
CA TYR A 133 -22.19 -4.47 11.63
C TYR A 133 -21.39 -5.21 10.56
N TYR A 134 -21.68 -6.49 10.34
CA TYR A 134 -21.03 -7.30 9.30
C TYR A 134 -21.19 -6.70 7.89
N VAL A 135 -22.39 -6.27 7.55
CA VAL A 135 -22.67 -5.65 6.25
C VAL A 135 -21.95 -4.29 6.11
N ARG A 136 -21.94 -3.48 7.17
CA ARG A 136 -21.30 -2.15 7.16
C ARG A 136 -19.78 -2.23 7.05
N LEU A 137 -19.15 -3.12 7.82
CA LEU A 137 -17.69 -3.20 7.98
C LEU A 137 -17.02 -4.01 6.89
N GLY A 138 -17.76 -4.87 6.18
CA GLY A 138 -17.24 -5.67 5.07
C GLY A 138 -16.78 -4.86 3.84
N SER A 139 -16.75 -3.52 3.91
CA SER A 139 -16.20 -2.66 2.86
C SER A 139 -14.67 -2.58 2.87
N HIS A 140 -14.02 -2.98 3.96
CA HIS A 140 -12.55 -2.98 4.07
C HIS A 140 -11.92 -4.21 3.37
N PRO A 141 -10.81 -4.06 2.61
CA PRO A 141 -10.21 -5.15 1.82
C PRO A 141 -9.74 -6.36 2.64
N HIS A 142 -9.39 -6.14 3.91
CA HIS A 142 -8.92 -7.18 4.84
C HIS A 142 -9.95 -7.56 5.92
N VAL A 143 -11.23 -7.18 5.74
CA VAL A 143 -12.35 -7.66 6.57
C VAL A 143 -13.26 -8.50 5.67
N VAL A 144 -13.77 -9.62 6.19
CA VAL A 144 -14.64 -10.50 5.40
C VAL A 144 -15.88 -9.76 4.92
N HIS A 145 -16.05 -9.73 3.60
CA HIS A 145 -17.17 -9.08 2.94
C HIS A 145 -18.47 -9.84 3.18
N THR A 146 -19.48 -9.12 3.68
CA THR A 146 -20.82 -9.64 3.88
C THR A 146 -21.74 -9.03 2.84
N TYR A 147 -22.14 -9.82 1.84
CA TYR A 147 -23.01 -9.40 0.74
C TYR A 147 -24.40 -8.94 1.23
N GLY A 148 -24.87 -9.52 2.33
CA GLY A 148 -26.16 -9.17 2.92
C GLY A 148 -26.75 -10.29 3.76
N ILE A 149 -28.06 -10.20 3.99
CA ILE A 149 -28.82 -11.12 4.83
C ILE A 149 -29.70 -11.98 3.93
N VAL A 150 -29.70 -13.30 4.15
CA VAL A 150 -30.63 -14.23 3.52
C VAL A 150 -31.79 -14.49 4.46
N GLU A 151 -33.00 -14.18 3.99
CA GLU A 151 -34.25 -14.47 4.66
C GLU A 151 -34.68 -15.92 4.36
N ASN A 152 -35.10 -16.62 5.40
CA ASN A 152 -35.65 -17.97 5.34
C ASN A 152 -37.04 -17.97 5.99
N ASP A 153 -37.91 -18.87 5.56
CA ASP A 153 -39.31 -19.02 5.99
C ASP A 153 -39.48 -19.15 7.52
N ASN A 154 -38.43 -19.58 8.22
CA ASN A 154 -38.41 -19.71 9.67
C ASN A 154 -37.94 -18.45 10.43
N ASN A 155 -37.84 -17.30 9.75
CA ASN A 155 -37.40 -16.02 10.33
C ASN A 155 -35.98 -16.05 10.94
N ARG A 156 -35.16 -17.04 10.52
CA ARG A 156 -33.74 -17.17 10.89
C ARG A 156 -32.91 -16.27 9.98
N LEU A 157 -31.91 -15.62 10.55
CA LEU A 157 -31.00 -14.73 9.82
C LEU A 157 -29.77 -15.51 9.42
N ILE A 158 -29.48 -15.46 8.14
CA ILE A 158 -28.31 -16.08 7.55
C ILE A 158 -27.50 -14.96 6.91
N LEU A 159 -26.21 -14.87 7.19
CA LEU A 159 -25.32 -13.96 6.47
C LEU A 159 -24.80 -14.64 5.22
N ALA A 160 -24.90 -13.95 4.09
CA ALA A 160 -24.19 -14.33 2.86
C ALA A 160 -22.83 -13.64 2.86
N GLN A 161 -21.75 -14.41 3.00
CA GLN A 161 -20.37 -13.91 3.05
C GLN A 161 -19.53 -14.49 1.93
N GLU A 162 -18.45 -13.80 1.56
CA GLU A 162 -17.46 -14.36 0.64
C GLU A 162 -16.84 -15.66 1.19
N TYR A 163 -16.56 -16.60 0.29
CA TYR A 163 -15.98 -17.89 0.67
C TYR A 163 -14.46 -17.90 0.49
N ALA A 164 -13.74 -18.17 1.58
CA ALA A 164 -12.29 -18.39 1.60
C ALA A 164 -11.96 -19.86 1.31
N THR A 165 -11.39 -20.14 0.13
CA THR A 165 -11.14 -21.52 -0.33
C THR A 165 -10.06 -22.25 0.45
N GLU A 166 -9.06 -21.52 0.96
CA GLU A 166 -7.92 -22.09 1.72
C GLU A 166 -8.23 -22.26 3.22
N GLY A 167 -9.43 -21.85 3.68
CA GLY A 167 -9.83 -21.95 5.08
C GLY A 167 -9.21 -20.85 5.96
N ASN A 168 -8.75 -21.23 7.16
CA ASN A 168 -8.18 -20.29 8.13
C ASN A 168 -6.68 -20.49 8.33
N LEU A 169 -5.99 -19.41 8.70
CA LEU A 169 -4.54 -19.36 8.84
C LEU A 169 -4.03 -20.37 9.87
N GLY A 170 -4.73 -20.57 10.99
CA GLY A 170 -4.31 -21.50 12.04
C GLY A 170 -4.26 -22.96 11.60
N ARG A 171 -5.20 -23.40 10.74
CA ARG A 171 -5.15 -24.73 10.13
C ARG A 171 -4.06 -24.84 9.10
N LEU A 172 -3.93 -23.81 8.27
CA LEU A 172 -2.97 -23.77 7.19
C LEU A 172 -1.53 -23.82 7.73
N LEU A 173 -1.23 -23.09 8.81
CA LEU A 173 0.06 -23.14 9.52
C LEU A 173 0.49 -24.52 10.04
N LYS A 174 -0.48 -25.39 10.33
CA LYS A 174 -0.23 -26.76 10.80
C LYS A 174 -0.08 -27.75 9.64
N ASP A 175 -0.38 -27.32 8.43
CA ASP A 175 -0.18 -28.13 7.23
C ASP A 175 1.31 -28.12 6.88
N GLY A 176 1.90 -29.30 6.66
CA GLY A 176 3.33 -29.44 6.40
C GLY A 176 3.79 -28.75 5.12
N ASP A 177 2.88 -28.55 4.16
CA ASP A 177 3.15 -27.86 2.90
C ASP A 177 3.17 -26.33 3.03
N PHE A 178 2.70 -25.80 4.16
CA PHE A 178 2.66 -24.37 4.45
C PHE A 178 3.78 -23.99 5.41
N GLN A 179 4.86 -23.46 4.83
CA GLN A 179 6.07 -23.06 5.55
C GLN A 179 6.44 -21.65 5.11
N PRO A 180 5.65 -20.63 5.53
CA PRO A 180 5.84 -19.27 5.06
C PRO A 180 7.17 -18.72 5.57
N SER A 181 7.90 -18.03 4.70
CA SER A 181 9.05 -17.24 5.13
C SER A 181 8.60 -16.09 6.04
N GLN A 182 9.52 -15.54 6.83
CA GLN A 182 9.22 -14.39 7.67
C GLN A 182 8.72 -13.19 6.86
N ALA A 183 9.20 -12.99 5.63
CA ALA A 183 8.71 -11.93 4.75
C ALA A 183 7.22 -12.10 4.39
N VAL A 184 6.79 -13.34 4.16
CA VAL A 184 5.38 -13.67 3.92
C VAL A 184 4.54 -13.43 5.19
N LEU A 185 5.04 -13.85 6.36
CA LEU A 185 4.36 -13.60 7.63
C LEU A 185 4.22 -12.10 7.92
N LEU A 186 5.27 -11.30 7.69
CA LEU A 186 5.22 -9.84 7.85
C LEU A 186 4.14 -9.21 6.95
N ALA A 187 4.04 -9.62 5.69
CA ALA A 187 3.01 -9.13 4.78
C ALA A 187 1.59 -9.52 5.25
N ILE A 188 1.41 -10.74 5.78
CA ILE A 188 0.14 -11.19 6.38
C ILE A 188 -0.20 -10.36 7.62
N PHE A 189 0.76 -10.09 8.50
CA PHE A 189 0.54 -9.28 9.70
C PHE A 189 0.12 -7.85 9.37
N LEU A 190 0.73 -7.23 8.35
CA LEU A 190 0.35 -5.90 7.89
C LEU A 190 -1.10 -5.84 7.40
N GLN A 191 -1.57 -6.86 6.66
CA GLN A 191 -2.98 -6.96 6.24
C GLN A 191 -3.95 -7.05 7.43
N ILE A 192 -3.60 -7.85 8.45
CA ILE A 192 -4.42 -8.00 9.66
C ILE A 192 -4.43 -6.69 10.46
N ILE A 193 -3.28 -6.02 10.60
CA ILE A 193 -3.18 -4.74 11.31
C ILE A 193 -3.97 -3.65 10.60
N ASP A 194 -4.05 -3.67 9.27
CA ASP A 194 -4.89 -2.74 8.52
C ASP A 194 -6.38 -2.96 8.84
N ALA A 195 -6.83 -4.21 8.87
CA ALA A 195 -8.19 -4.54 9.30
C ALA A 195 -8.47 -4.11 10.75
N MET A 196 -7.54 -4.36 11.67
CA MET A 196 -7.70 -3.99 13.08
C MET A 196 -7.66 -2.48 13.31
N THR A 197 -6.85 -1.74 12.54
CA THR A 197 -6.84 -0.27 12.55
C THR A 197 -8.20 0.26 12.11
N TYR A 198 -8.77 -0.32 11.04
CA TYR A 198 -10.10 0.01 10.57
C TYR A 198 -11.18 -0.28 11.63
N LEU A 199 -11.16 -1.45 12.28
CA LEU A 199 -12.12 -1.76 13.35
C LEU A 199 -12.00 -0.80 14.54
N ALA A 200 -10.77 -0.45 14.95
CA ALA A 200 -10.51 0.47 16.04
C ALA A 200 -11.06 1.87 15.75
N GLU A 201 -10.99 2.35 14.50
CA GLU A 201 -11.58 3.64 14.08
C GLU A 201 -13.11 3.67 14.17
N TYR A 202 -13.78 2.52 14.21
CA TYR A 202 -15.22 2.38 14.45
C TYR A 202 -15.57 2.04 15.91
N ASP A 203 -14.61 2.15 16.84
CA ASP A 203 -14.73 1.75 18.25
C ASP A 203 -15.11 0.27 18.45
N ILE A 204 -14.70 -0.58 17.50
CA ILE A 204 -14.97 -2.01 17.54
C ILE A 204 -13.74 -2.74 18.06
N VAL A 205 -13.90 -3.31 19.25
CA VAL A 205 -12.97 -4.28 19.82
C VAL A 205 -13.35 -5.67 19.33
N HIS A 206 -12.40 -6.37 18.71
CA HIS A 206 -12.56 -7.72 18.20
C HIS A 206 -12.81 -8.72 19.34
N GLY A 207 -11.95 -8.72 20.37
CA GLY A 207 -12.10 -9.51 21.59
C GLY A 207 -11.80 -11.01 21.45
N ASP A 208 -11.64 -11.52 20.23
CA ASP A 208 -11.16 -12.89 19.95
C ASP A 208 -10.16 -12.97 18.78
N LEU A 209 -9.16 -12.09 18.75
CA LEU A 209 -8.18 -12.08 17.65
C LEU A 209 -7.21 -13.26 17.77
N ALA A 210 -7.17 -14.14 16.76
CA ALA A 210 -6.34 -15.35 16.70
C ALA A 210 -6.21 -15.86 15.26
N CYS A 211 -5.22 -16.73 14.93
CA CYS A 211 -5.05 -17.23 13.55
C CYS A 211 -6.27 -18.01 13.03
N ARG A 212 -7.06 -18.63 13.92
CA ARG A 212 -8.31 -19.32 13.55
C ARG A 212 -9.40 -18.39 12.99
N ASN A 213 -9.33 -17.09 13.31
CA ASN A 213 -10.27 -16.05 12.88
C ASN A 213 -9.70 -15.18 11.73
N VAL A 214 -8.60 -15.63 11.12
CA VAL A 214 -8.04 -15.05 9.90
C VAL A 214 -8.27 -16.02 8.75
N LEU A 215 -9.08 -15.62 7.76
CA LEU A 215 -9.38 -16.42 6.57
C LEU A 215 -8.35 -16.15 5.47
N VAL A 216 -7.98 -17.20 4.74
CA VAL A 216 -6.99 -17.16 3.66
C VAL A 216 -7.70 -17.33 2.31
N PHE A 217 -7.56 -16.34 1.43
CA PHE A 217 -8.21 -16.32 0.11
C PHE A 217 -7.25 -16.69 -1.02
N ARG A 218 -5.99 -16.28 -0.88
CA ARG A 218 -4.90 -16.65 -1.79
C ARG A 218 -3.63 -16.80 -0.98
N PHE A 219 -2.80 -17.77 -1.36
CA PHE A 219 -1.56 -18.04 -0.68
C PHE A 219 -0.44 -18.42 -1.63
N ASN A 220 0.77 -17.95 -1.32
CA ASN A 220 2.04 -18.32 -1.96
C ASN A 220 3.19 -18.26 -0.94
N ASN A 221 3.88 -19.39 -0.74
CA ASN A 221 5.02 -19.53 0.17
C ASN A 221 6.23 -18.65 -0.21
N SER A 222 6.39 -18.31 -1.49
CA SER A 222 7.58 -17.66 -2.05
C SER A 222 7.37 -16.21 -2.47
N ASP A 223 6.11 -15.75 -2.57
CA ASP A 223 5.78 -14.38 -2.97
C ASP A 223 4.78 -13.76 -2.00
N ALA A 224 5.28 -12.83 -1.18
CA ALA A 224 4.49 -12.11 -0.20
C ALA A 224 3.31 -11.34 -0.83
N THR A 225 3.43 -10.86 -2.07
CA THR A 225 2.43 -10.00 -2.75
C THR A 225 1.22 -10.77 -3.26
N GLN A 226 1.32 -12.10 -3.39
CA GLN A 226 0.24 -12.96 -3.86
C GLN A 226 -0.66 -13.48 -2.72
N ASN A 227 -0.34 -13.12 -1.47
CA ASN A 227 -1.10 -13.53 -0.29
C ASN A 227 -2.24 -12.57 0.00
N LEU A 228 -3.43 -13.12 0.25
CA LEU A 228 -4.60 -12.33 0.67
C LEU A 228 -5.26 -12.99 1.87
N VAL A 229 -5.29 -12.26 2.99
CA VAL A 229 -6.00 -12.66 4.21
C VAL A 229 -7.05 -11.64 4.59
N LYS A 230 -8.10 -12.12 5.27
CA LYS A 230 -9.19 -11.28 5.77
C LYS A 230 -9.63 -11.72 7.16
N LEU A 231 -9.94 -10.75 8.00
CA LEU A 231 -10.42 -10.95 9.36
C LEU A 231 -11.92 -11.27 9.38
N THR A 232 -12.31 -12.28 10.14
CA THR A 232 -13.71 -12.68 10.36
C THR A 232 -14.05 -12.66 11.85
N ASP A 233 -15.33 -12.85 12.20
CA ASP A 233 -15.80 -13.08 13.57
C ASP A 233 -15.60 -11.90 14.53
N PHE A 234 -15.38 -10.71 13.98
CA PHE A 234 -15.27 -9.47 14.74
C PHE A 234 -16.58 -9.12 15.45
N GLY A 235 -16.47 -8.64 16.70
CA GLY A 235 -17.61 -8.12 17.46
C GLY A 235 -18.64 -9.16 17.93
N LEU A 236 -18.47 -10.46 17.66
CA LEU A 236 -19.39 -11.52 18.12
C LEU A 236 -19.35 -11.74 19.63
N THR A 237 -18.22 -11.48 20.28
CA THR A 237 -18.00 -11.78 21.71
C THR A 237 -18.75 -10.84 22.66
N ARG A 238 -19.10 -9.62 22.22
CA ARG A 238 -19.72 -8.59 23.08
C ARG A 238 -21.24 -8.56 22.99
N ALA A 239 -21.81 -8.94 21.86
CA ALA A 239 -23.25 -8.88 21.60
C ALA A 239 -23.94 -10.24 21.75
N SER A 240 -23.22 -11.34 21.59
CA SER A 240 -23.89 -12.61 21.30
C SER A 240 -24.20 -13.47 22.51
N THR A 241 -25.46 -13.93 22.60
CA THR A 241 -25.91 -15.01 23.50
C THR A 241 -25.31 -16.38 23.17
N LEU A 242 -24.56 -16.48 22.06
CA LEU A 242 -23.92 -17.69 21.54
C LEU A 242 -22.92 -18.34 22.50
N TYR A 243 -22.37 -17.57 23.45
CA TYR A 243 -21.37 -18.05 24.42
C TYR A 243 -21.93 -18.21 25.84
N THR A 244 -23.23 -18.47 25.98
CA THR A 244 -23.85 -18.75 27.29
C THR A 244 -23.56 -20.17 27.74
N VAL A 245 -22.92 -20.32 28.92
CA VAL A 245 -22.79 -21.63 29.57
C VAL A 245 -24.17 -22.02 30.09
N VAL A 246 -24.78 -23.03 29.47
CA VAL A 246 -25.92 -23.75 30.06
C VAL A 246 -25.36 -24.66 31.14
N GLY A 247 -25.25 -24.15 32.37
CA GLY A 247 -24.82 -24.97 33.50
C GLY A 247 -24.33 -24.16 34.68
N SER A 248 -25.03 -24.32 35.81
CA SER A 248 -24.74 -23.80 37.15
C SER A 248 -25.47 -22.52 37.54
N THR A 249 -26.17 -22.63 38.65
CA THR A 249 -27.12 -21.70 39.26
C THR A 249 -26.48 -20.37 39.67
N ALA A 250 -26.46 -19.41 38.74
CA ALA A 250 -26.63 -17.97 38.97
C ALA A 250 -26.55 -17.28 37.59
N SER A 251 -27.65 -16.65 37.18
CA SER A 251 -27.76 -15.96 35.90
C SER A 251 -26.82 -14.74 35.86
N THR A 252 -25.67 -14.89 35.20
CA THR A 252 -24.83 -13.79 34.72
C THR A 252 -24.28 -14.18 33.35
N THR A 253 -24.57 -13.36 32.34
CA THR A 253 -24.07 -13.48 30.96
C THR A 253 -22.55 -13.29 30.94
N MET A 254 -21.78 -14.33 31.20
CA MET A 254 -20.33 -14.32 31.06
C MET A 254 -19.99 -14.85 29.65
N ALA A 255 -19.45 -13.98 28.80
CA ALA A 255 -18.85 -14.38 27.53
C ALA A 255 -17.65 -15.30 27.80
N VAL A 256 -17.52 -16.41 27.04
CA VAL A 256 -16.35 -17.29 27.13
C VAL A 256 -15.13 -16.50 26.65
N VAL A 257 -14.23 -16.19 27.58
CA VAL A 257 -12.99 -15.45 27.29
C VAL A 257 -11.95 -16.42 26.71
N PRO A 258 -11.32 -16.14 25.56
CA PRO A 258 -10.27 -16.98 25.00
C PRO A 258 -8.97 -16.83 25.81
N ILE A 259 -8.85 -17.56 26.93
CA ILE A 259 -7.84 -17.32 27.98
C ILE A 259 -6.40 -17.21 27.44
N ARG A 260 -6.05 -18.07 26.47
CA ARG A 260 -4.70 -18.13 25.88
C ARG A 260 -4.36 -16.87 25.06
N TYR A 261 -5.34 -16.20 24.48
CA TYR A 261 -5.18 -15.01 23.65
C TYR A 261 -5.44 -13.70 24.41
N ALA A 262 -6.41 -13.71 25.33
CA ALA A 262 -6.88 -12.51 26.02
C ALA A 262 -5.82 -11.82 26.89
N ALA A 263 -5.86 -10.49 26.95
CA ALA A 263 -4.94 -9.69 27.75
C ALA A 263 -5.15 -9.85 29.28
N PRO A 264 -4.12 -9.62 30.12
CA PRO A 264 -4.20 -9.80 31.57
C PRO A 264 -5.35 -9.04 32.25
N GLU A 265 -5.61 -7.80 31.84
CA GLU A 265 -6.67 -6.96 32.38
C GLU A 265 -8.08 -7.52 32.12
N ILE A 266 -8.26 -8.26 31.02
CA ILE A 266 -9.51 -8.98 30.71
C ILE A 266 -9.68 -10.19 31.65
N LEU A 267 -8.56 -10.83 31.98
CA LEU A 267 -8.53 -12.06 32.77
C LEU A 267 -8.75 -11.85 34.28
N GLN A 268 -8.46 -10.65 34.80
CA GLN A 268 -8.50 -10.36 36.23
C GLN A 268 -9.92 -10.33 36.82
N ARG A 269 -10.93 -9.83 36.07
CA ARG A 269 -12.32 -9.73 36.56
C ARG A 269 -13.42 -10.00 35.52
N GLY A 270 -13.06 -10.34 34.28
CA GLY A 270 -14.04 -10.60 33.22
C GLY A 270 -14.94 -9.39 32.90
N ASP A 271 -14.48 -8.18 33.22
CA ASP A 271 -15.24 -6.94 33.06
C ASP A 271 -15.25 -6.52 31.58
N PRO A 272 -16.42 -6.49 30.92
CA PRO A 272 -16.54 -6.10 29.52
C PRO A 272 -16.06 -4.68 29.21
N SER A 273 -15.97 -3.80 30.22
CA SER A 273 -15.46 -2.43 30.05
C SER A 273 -13.94 -2.36 29.88
N LYS A 274 -13.22 -3.46 30.18
CA LYS A 274 -11.77 -3.55 30.03
C LYS A 274 -11.31 -3.88 28.61
N TYR A 275 -12.23 -4.30 27.74
CA TYR A 275 -11.95 -4.53 26.33
C TYR A 275 -11.70 -3.19 25.63
N SER A 276 -10.54 -3.10 24.99
CA SER A 276 -10.07 -1.92 24.26
C SER A 276 -9.18 -2.33 23.09
N GLU A 277 -8.81 -1.36 22.23
CA GLU A 277 -7.78 -1.55 21.20
C GLU A 277 -6.52 -2.20 21.78
N LYS A 278 -6.08 -1.77 22.98
CA LYS A 278 -4.87 -2.28 23.64
C LYS A 278 -4.99 -3.75 24.05
N SER A 279 -6.21 -4.22 24.35
CA SER A 279 -6.46 -5.65 24.63
C SER A 279 -6.41 -6.50 23.36
N ASP A 280 -6.83 -5.94 22.21
CA ASP A 280 -6.67 -6.59 20.91
C ASP A 280 -5.22 -6.54 20.43
N VAL A 281 -4.45 -5.49 20.71
CA VAL A 281 -3.00 -5.43 20.43
C VAL A 281 -2.26 -6.56 21.15
N TYR A 282 -2.61 -6.84 22.42
CA TYR A 282 -2.07 -8.00 23.13
C TYR A 282 -2.38 -9.31 22.38
N SER A 283 -3.64 -9.47 21.97
CA SER A 283 -4.10 -10.64 21.21
C SER A 283 -3.40 -10.76 19.85
N MET A 284 -3.11 -9.64 19.18
CA MET A 284 -2.32 -9.58 17.95
C MET A 284 -0.89 -10.10 18.19
N GLY A 285 -0.26 -9.74 19.30
CA GLY A 285 1.04 -10.32 19.67
C GLY A 285 0.98 -11.84 19.83
N VAL A 286 -0.08 -12.37 20.46
CA VAL A 286 -0.29 -13.83 20.59
C VAL A 286 -0.53 -14.48 19.21
N LEU A 287 -1.27 -13.83 18.32
CA LEU A 287 -1.48 -14.28 16.94
C LEU A 287 -0.15 -14.33 16.17
N MET A 288 0.68 -13.29 16.26
CA MET A 288 2.01 -13.29 15.62
C MET A 288 2.90 -14.41 16.16
N PHE A 289 2.88 -14.67 17.47
CA PHE A 289 3.57 -15.81 18.06
C PHE A 289 3.06 -17.14 17.48
N GLU A 290 1.74 -17.35 17.43
CA GLU A 290 1.12 -18.56 16.87
C GLU A 290 1.56 -18.78 15.42
N ALA A 291 1.61 -17.71 14.61
CA ALA A 291 2.07 -17.79 13.23
C ALA A 291 3.58 -18.09 13.11
N CYS A 292 4.43 -17.44 13.91
CA CYS A 292 5.89 -17.67 13.87
C CYS A 292 6.30 -19.04 14.44
N SER A 293 5.41 -19.68 15.22
CA SER A 293 5.61 -21.02 15.80
C SER A 293 4.92 -22.13 14.98
N GLN A 294 4.58 -21.87 13.71
CA GLN A 294 3.92 -22.84 12.83
C GLN A 294 2.59 -23.37 13.41
N GLY A 295 1.80 -22.46 13.99
CA GLY A 295 0.48 -22.77 14.54
C GLY A 295 0.54 -23.43 15.92
N GLN A 296 1.66 -23.35 16.64
CA GLN A 296 1.74 -23.86 18.01
C GLN A 296 0.72 -23.14 18.90
N LEU A 297 -0.02 -23.92 19.70
CA LEU A 297 -0.97 -23.34 20.64
C LEU A 297 -0.23 -22.55 21.74
N PRO A 298 -0.62 -21.30 22.06
CA PRO A 298 0.00 -20.57 23.16
C PRO A 298 -0.18 -21.29 24.49
N TYR A 299 0.91 -21.46 25.24
CA TYR A 299 0.96 -22.24 26.50
C TYR A 299 0.54 -23.72 26.33
N GLU A 300 0.83 -24.34 25.18
CA GLU A 300 0.42 -25.72 24.85
C GLU A 300 0.74 -26.77 25.93
N SER A 301 1.86 -26.61 26.63
CA SER A 301 2.29 -27.52 27.70
C SER A 301 1.46 -27.45 28.99
N ILE A 302 0.56 -26.47 29.11
CA ILE A 302 -0.29 -26.26 30.29
C ILE A 302 -1.72 -26.64 29.93
N GLU A 303 -2.23 -27.72 30.53
CA GLU A 303 -3.60 -28.19 30.30
C GLU A 303 -4.64 -27.31 31.03
N ASP A 304 -4.37 -26.92 32.28
CA ASP A 304 -5.30 -26.11 33.09
C ASP A 304 -5.30 -24.64 32.67
N GLU A 305 -6.42 -24.17 32.10
CA GLU A 305 -6.57 -22.78 31.68
C GLU A 305 -6.51 -21.79 32.85
N ASN A 306 -6.83 -22.20 34.09
CA ASN A 306 -6.70 -21.32 35.25
C ASN A 306 -5.24 -21.05 35.61
N GLU A 307 -4.37 -22.03 35.38
CA GLU A 307 -2.93 -21.85 35.55
C GLU A 307 -2.37 -20.91 34.49
N VAL A 308 -2.78 -21.08 33.22
CA VAL A 308 -2.45 -20.12 32.14
C VAL A 308 -2.91 -18.71 32.51
N ARG A 309 -4.14 -18.58 33.01
CA ARG A 309 -4.69 -17.30 33.47
C ARG A 309 -3.82 -16.66 34.54
N LYS A 310 -3.44 -17.41 35.57
CA LYS A 310 -2.64 -16.93 36.70
C LYS A 310 -1.25 -16.46 36.24
N ARG A 311 -0.59 -17.22 35.37
CA ARG A 311 0.73 -16.89 34.81
C ARG A 311 0.71 -15.59 34.03
N LYS A 312 -0.29 -15.42 33.15
CA LYS A 312 -0.47 -14.18 32.37
C LYS A 312 -0.72 -12.96 33.26
N ILE A 313 -1.54 -13.12 34.30
CA ILE A 313 -1.79 -12.05 35.30
C ILE A 313 -0.52 -11.69 36.08
N ASN A 314 0.37 -12.66 36.29
CA ASN A 314 1.64 -12.45 37.00
C ASN A 314 2.78 -11.93 36.11
N GLY A 315 2.53 -11.67 34.82
CA GLY A 315 3.56 -11.11 33.93
C GLY A 315 4.34 -12.13 33.10
N GLU A 316 3.97 -13.41 33.12
CA GLU A 316 4.65 -14.42 32.30
C GLU A 316 4.34 -14.21 30.81
N ILE A 317 5.40 -14.12 30.00
CA ILE A 317 5.33 -14.03 28.54
C ILE A 317 5.82 -15.34 27.90
N LEU A 318 5.40 -15.60 26.66
CA LEU A 318 5.83 -16.77 25.89
C LEU A 318 7.31 -16.67 25.52
N SER A 319 7.95 -17.80 25.23
CA SER A 319 9.32 -17.85 24.72
C SER A 319 9.39 -17.61 23.21
N GLN A 320 10.50 -17.06 22.72
CA GLN A 320 10.72 -16.83 21.29
C GLN A 320 10.66 -18.15 20.49
N PRO A 321 9.85 -18.24 19.42
CA PRO A 321 9.87 -19.38 18.49
C PRO A 321 11.19 -19.50 17.72
N GLU A 322 11.61 -20.71 17.37
CA GLU A 322 12.87 -20.96 16.64
C GLU A 322 12.96 -20.22 15.29
N ASN A 323 11.82 -20.08 14.59
CA ASN A 323 11.75 -19.46 13.26
C ASN A 323 11.37 -17.97 13.30
N CYS A 324 11.45 -17.32 14.46
CA CYS A 324 11.15 -15.90 14.61
C CYS A 324 12.44 -15.09 14.81
N ASP A 325 12.73 -14.15 13.91
CA ASP A 325 13.86 -13.25 14.10
C ASP A 325 13.71 -12.39 15.36
N GLU A 326 14.84 -12.08 16.00
CA GLU A 326 14.90 -11.31 17.25
C GLU A 326 14.25 -9.91 17.11
N ALA A 327 14.43 -9.26 15.96
CA ALA A 327 13.84 -7.95 15.72
C ALA A 327 12.31 -8.00 15.70
N LEU A 328 11.72 -8.99 15.01
CA LEU A 328 10.28 -9.22 15.00
C LEU A 328 9.79 -9.64 16.39
N TRP A 329 10.55 -10.48 17.08
CA TRP A 329 10.25 -10.92 18.43
C TRP A 329 10.17 -9.75 19.42
N ASN A 330 11.08 -8.78 19.34
CA ASN A 330 11.05 -7.58 20.17
C ASN A 330 9.77 -6.74 19.95
N ILE A 331 9.26 -6.69 18.72
CA ILE A 331 7.95 -6.07 18.44
C ILE A 331 6.82 -6.88 19.09
N ILE A 332 6.81 -8.21 18.92
CA ILE A 332 5.80 -9.08 19.52
C ILE A 332 5.76 -8.90 21.05
N VAL A 333 6.92 -8.87 21.70
CA VAL A 333 7.03 -8.66 23.15
C VAL A 333 6.48 -7.29 23.57
N SER A 334 6.65 -6.25 22.75
CA SER A 334 6.10 -4.92 23.03
C SER A 334 4.57 -4.91 23.12
N CYS A 335 3.88 -5.84 22.44
CA CYS A 335 2.44 -6.01 22.54
C CYS A 335 1.98 -6.59 23.88
N TRP A 336 2.88 -7.19 24.67
CA TRP A 336 2.55 -7.91 25.91
C TRP A 336 2.90 -7.17 27.20
N HIS A 337 3.10 -5.85 27.12
CA HIS A 337 3.29 -5.03 28.31
C HIS A 337 2.08 -5.16 29.27
N GLN A 338 2.34 -5.25 30.59
CA GLN A 338 1.28 -5.44 31.59
C GLN A 338 0.35 -4.23 31.68
N ASP A 339 0.91 -3.02 31.67
CA ASP A 339 0.14 -1.79 31.48
C ASP A 339 -0.35 -1.68 30.03
N PRO A 340 -1.68 -1.65 29.76
CA PRO A 340 -2.23 -1.52 28.43
C PRO A 340 -1.77 -0.27 27.68
N GLU A 341 -1.53 0.84 28.38
CA GLU A 341 -1.18 2.13 27.74
C GLU A 341 0.24 2.13 27.18
N ALA A 342 1.13 1.32 27.75
CA ALA A 342 2.49 1.15 27.26
C ALA A 342 2.60 0.22 26.04
N ARG A 343 1.53 -0.50 25.68
CA ARG A 343 1.48 -1.27 24.42
C ARG A 343 1.36 -0.31 23.24
N PRO A 344 1.91 -0.63 22.05
CA PRO A 344 1.68 0.19 20.86
C PRO A 344 0.19 0.25 20.50
N THR A 345 -0.21 1.25 19.71
CA THR A 345 -1.49 1.22 18.97
C THR A 345 -1.32 0.38 17.70
N PHE A 346 -2.40 -0.02 17.04
CA PHE A 346 -2.29 -0.69 15.73
C PHE A 346 -1.57 0.17 14.69
N LYS A 347 -1.80 1.48 14.70
CA LYS A 347 -1.07 2.43 13.83
C LYS A 347 0.44 2.38 14.10
N LYS A 348 0.86 2.43 15.36
CA LYS A 348 2.29 2.35 15.70
C LYS A 348 2.88 0.98 15.39
N LEU A 349 2.12 -0.09 15.63
CA LEU A 349 2.55 -1.45 15.32
C LEU A 349 2.78 -1.64 13.81
N LYS A 350 1.94 -1.03 12.96
CA LYS A 350 2.12 -1.00 11.50
C LYS A 350 3.46 -0.37 11.11
N GLU A 351 3.77 0.82 11.66
CA GLU A 351 5.04 1.52 11.40
C GLU A 351 6.23 0.63 11.74
N LEU A 352 6.22 0.01 12.93
CA LEU A 352 7.32 -0.84 13.40
C LEU A 352 7.54 -2.06 12.49
N LEU A 353 6.48 -2.68 11.98
CA LEU A 353 6.60 -3.82 11.05
C LEU A 353 7.09 -3.39 9.66
N LEU A 354 6.66 -2.23 9.16
CA LEU A 354 7.15 -1.67 7.89
C LEU A 354 8.64 -1.31 7.98
N GLU A 355 9.08 -0.74 9.10
CA GLU A 355 10.50 -0.51 9.39
C GLU A 355 11.30 -1.81 9.43
N LEU A 356 10.68 -2.93 9.81
CA LEU A 356 11.33 -4.24 9.84
C LEU A 356 11.41 -4.89 8.46
N GLN A 357 10.37 -4.73 7.65
CA GLN A 357 10.30 -5.22 6.27
C GLN A 357 11.31 -4.52 5.35
N SER A 358 11.68 -3.28 5.67
CA SER A 358 12.63 -2.45 4.92
C SER A 358 14.10 -2.67 5.31
N ARG A 359 14.42 -3.58 6.25
CA ARG A 359 15.80 -3.93 6.61
C ARG A 359 16.42 -4.91 5.59
N PRO A 360 17.66 -4.71 5.12
CA PRO A 360 18.31 -5.66 4.21
C PRO A 360 18.61 -7.00 4.91
N ILE A 361 18.28 -8.12 4.24
CA ILE A 361 18.68 -9.46 4.69
C ILE A 361 20.17 -9.64 4.40
N SER A 362 21.00 -9.52 5.44
CA SER A 362 22.36 -10.06 5.39
C SER A 362 22.81 -10.58 6.75
N ILE A 363 23.21 -11.86 6.74
CA ILE A 363 23.91 -12.66 7.76
C ILE A 363 23.01 -13.51 8.69
N ILE A 364 22.48 -14.62 8.15
CA ILE A 364 22.57 -15.92 8.83
C ILE A 364 23.70 -16.70 8.17
N LEU A 365 24.92 -16.48 8.65
CA LEU A 365 25.99 -17.47 8.55
C LEU A 365 26.63 -17.60 9.93
N ARG A 366 26.31 -18.73 10.57
CA ARG A 366 27.06 -19.46 11.60
C ARG A 366 28.14 -18.67 12.34
N GLN A 367 27.99 -18.51 13.65
CA GLN A 367 29.16 -18.53 14.54
C GLN A 367 29.09 -19.73 15.49
N PRO A 368 30.19 -20.49 15.64
CA PRO A 368 30.27 -21.58 16.59
C PRO A 368 30.39 -21.04 18.01
N LYS A 369 29.90 -21.83 18.97
CA LYS A 369 30.05 -21.64 20.42
C LYS A 369 31.50 -21.32 20.80
N THR A 370 31.70 -20.22 21.53
CA THR A 370 32.74 -20.12 22.57
C THR A 370 32.22 -19.29 23.74
N GLU A 371 32.26 -19.88 24.93
CA GLU A 371 32.04 -19.26 26.23
C GLU A 371 33.00 -18.08 26.45
N ILE A 372 32.50 -16.91 26.84
CA ILE A 372 33.32 -15.90 27.53
C ILE A 372 32.52 -15.29 28.70
N VAL A 373 33.20 -15.33 29.83
CA VAL A 373 32.86 -14.91 31.19
C VAL A 373 32.61 -13.41 31.30
N VAL A 374 31.63 -13.03 32.12
CA VAL A 374 31.29 -11.65 32.51
C VAL A 374 32.37 -11.06 33.43
N GLN A 375 32.91 -9.88 33.09
CA GLN A 375 33.53 -8.93 34.05
C GLN A 375 33.35 -7.45 33.62
N PRO A 376 33.34 -6.48 34.57
CA PRO A 376 32.65 -5.20 34.42
C PRO A 376 33.47 -4.05 33.81
N LEU A 377 32.72 -3.09 33.24
CA LEU A 377 33.10 -1.78 32.71
C LEU A 377 34.07 -0.98 33.60
N GLN A 378 35.28 -0.66 33.11
CA GLN A 378 36.04 0.49 33.63
C GLN A 378 37.18 1.07 32.77
N GLN A 379 37.35 0.73 31.47
CA GLN A 379 38.56 1.15 30.73
C GLN A 379 38.38 1.97 29.44
N TYR A 380 37.17 2.44 29.11
CA TYR A 380 36.94 3.28 27.92
C TYR A 380 36.39 4.69 28.21
N ALA A 381 36.53 5.19 29.43
CA ALA A 381 36.09 6.55 29.78
C ALA A 381 37.04 7.66 29.29
N HIS A 382 38.30 7.37 28.96
CA HIS A 382 39.28 8.43 28.65
C HIS A 382 39.32 8.84 27.16
N VAL A 383 38.86 8.00 26.23
CA VAL A 383 38.89 8.31 24.78
C VAL A 383 37.69 9.15 24.34
N ILE A 384 36.57 9.08 25.07
CA ILE A 384 35.33 9.80 24.74
C ILE A 384 35.40 11.27 25.20
N GLN A 385 36.08 11.60 26.30
CA GLN A 385 36.19 12.99 26.78
C GLN A 385 37.01 13.91 25.84
N ASN A 386 38.10 13.44 25.25
CA ASN A 386 38.96 14.27 24.39
C ASN A 386 38.35 14.60 23.01
N THR A 387 37.32 13.87 22.59
CA THR A 387 36.63 14.12 21.31
C THR A 387 35.46 15.10 21.48
N VAL A 388 34.90 15.19 22.69
CA VAL A 388 33.75 16.07 23.00
C VAL A 388 34.19 17.49 23.37
N GLU A 389 35.40 17.70 23.91
CA GLU A 389 35.93 19.04 24.19
C GLU A 389 36.45 19.76 22.93
N ASN A 390 37.07 19.05 21.98
CA ASN A 390 37.56 19.67 20.73
C ASN A 390 36.44 20.10 19.75
N TYR A 391 35.22 19.58 19.91
CA TYR A 391 34.06 19.96 19.08
C TYR A 391 33.28 21.16 19.63
N LYS A 392 33.49 21.56 20.90
CA LYS A 392 32.83 22.73 21.49
C LYS A 392 33.55 24.05 21.17
N ASP A 393 34.88 24.04 21.01
CA ASP A 393 35.64 25.25 20.70
C ASP A 393 35.58 25.67 19.23
N SER A 394 35.35 24.73 18.32
CA SER A 394 35.26 25.02 16.87
C SER A 394 33.91 25.61 16.43
N HIS A 395 32.88 25.54 17.27
CA HIS A 395 31.52 25.98 16.94
C HIS A 395 31.15 27.37 17.51
N VAL A 396 31.96 27.94 18.41
CA VAL A 396 31.77 29.28 18.99
C VAL A 396 32.55 30.38 18.22
N GLN A 397 33.53 30.02 17.38
CA GLN A 397 34.28 30.99 16.56
C GLN A 397 33.69 31.27 15.17
N MET A 398 32.66 30.53 14.72
CA MET A 398 32.03 30.68 13.40
C MET A 398 30.68 31.43 13.42
N LEU A 399 30.22 31.91 14.58
CA LEU A 399 28.98 32.68 14.73
C LEU A 399 29.20 34.17 15.05
N SER A 400 30.44 34.68 15.03
CA SER A 400 30.76 36.08 15.36
C SER A 400 31.39 36.91 14.25
N LEU A 401 31.58 36.37 13.03
CA LEU A 401 32.19 37.09 11.91
C LEU A 401 31.40 36.93 10.60
N ASN A 402 30.17 37.42 10.55
CA ASN A 402 29.58 37.87 9.28
C ASN A 402 28.47 38.93 9.43
N LYS A 403 28.75 39.94 10.26
CA LYS A 403 28.22 41.29 10.08
C LYS A 403 29.40 42.25 10.09
N GLN A 404 29.99 42.50 8.91
CA GLN A 404 30.30 43.84 8.38
C GLN A 404 31.29 43.83 7.20
N ASN A 405 30.81 44.45 6.11
CA ASN A 405 31.53 45.36 5.20
C ASN A 405 32.47 44.83 4.11
N PHE A 406 31.94 44.87 2.87
CA PHE A 406 32.44 45.67 1.73
C PHE A 406 33.85 46.30 1.84
N THR A 407 34.78 45.94 0.93
CA THR A 407 35.24 46.75 -0.23
C THR A 407 36.64 46.36 -0.77
N SER A 408 36.73 46.36 -2.10
CA SER A 408 37.87 46.76 -2.97
C SER A 408 39.20 45.99 -3.08
N ASN A 409 39.45 45.55 -4.32
CA ASN A 409 40.65 45.75 -5.17
C ASN A 409 42.04 45.24 -4.70
N THR A 410 42.63 44.28 -5.45
CA THR A 410 43.69 44.49 -6.49
C THR A 410 44.55 43.23 -6.78
N SER A 411 44.77 43.00 -8.09
CA SER A 411 45.99 42.48 -8.80
C SER A 411 46.65 41.12 -8.50
N LEU A 412 46.55 40.24 -9.51
CA LEU A 412 47.50 39.26 -10.13
C LEU A 412 49.03 39.50 -9.89
N PRO A 413 49.93 38.47 -9.97
CA PRO A 413 50.19 37.71 -11.21
C PRO A 413 50.50 36.19 -11.12
N ILE A 414 50.47 35.64 -12.34
CA ILE A 414 50.63 34.28 -12.85
C ILE A 414 52.07 33.75 -12.68
N ASP A 415 52.24 32.44 -12.40
CA ASP A 415 53.15 31.58 -13.19
C ASP A 415 53.07 30.06 -12.86
N ASN A 416 53.09 29.29 -13.96
CA ASN A 416 53.50 27.90 -14.17
C ASN A 416 52.54 26.69 -13.99
N ILE A 417 52.16 26.23 -15.17
CA ILE A 417 51.52 25.00 -15.65
C ILE A 417 52.19 23.72 -15.10
N SER A 418 51.38 22.77 -14.60
CA SER A 418 51.45 21.37 -15.07
C SER A 418 50.18 20.58 -14.72
N SER A 419 49.58 20.01 -15.77
CA SER A 419 48.71 18.84 -15.84
C SER A 419 48.31 18.14 -14.53
N ASN A 420 47.03 18.18 -14.18
CA ASN A 420 46.19 16.96 -14.19
C ASN A 420 44.74 17.29 -13.85
N THR A 421 43.87 16.55 -14.53
CA THR A 421 42.44 16.35 -14.30
C THR A 421 41.94 16.76 -12.90
N ASN A 422 41.32 17.92 -12.81
CA ASN A 422 40.30 18.25 -11.81
C ASN A 422 39.46 19.37 -12.40
N SER A 423 38.50 18.99 -13.26
CA SER A 423 37.32 19.83 -13.45
C SER A 423 36.49 19.67 -12.18
N SER A 424 36.90 20.41 -11.16
CA SER A 424 36.08 20.86 -10.05
C SER A 424 34.90 21.62 -10.66
N ALA A 425 33.86 20.88 -11.03
CA ALA A 425 32.53 21.44 -11.10
C ALA A 425 32.16 21.72 -9.65
N THR A 426 32.36 22.98 -9.27
CA THR A 426 31.74 23.64 -8.14
C THR A 426 30.46 22.93 -7.71
N ILE A 427 30.51 22.30 -6.53
CA ILE A 427 29.35 21.82 -5.79
C ILE A 427 28.53 23.07 -5.47
N VAL A 428 27.64 23.41 -6.39
CA VAL A 428 26.56 24.38 -6.17
C VAL A 428 25.33 23.54 -5.94
N ASP A 429 25.05 23.36 -4.65
CA ASP A 429 23.72 23.26 -4.08
C ASP A 429 22.77 22.25 -4.73
N CYS A 430 22.93 20.97 -4.38
CA CYS A 430 21.83 20.01 -4.52
C CYS A 430 21.99 18.91 -3.46
N GLN A 431 20.86 18.54 -2.84
CA GLN A 431 20.71 17.58 -1.73
C GLN A 431 21.00 16.12 -2.13
N PHE A 432 22.09 15.86 -2.86
CA PHE A 432 22.50 14.50 -3.22
C PHE A 432 23.26 13.86 -2.05
N CYS A 433 22.52 13.12 -1.20
CA CYS A 433 23.06 12.60 0.06
C CYS A 433 23.95 11.37 -0.12
N LYS A 434 24.71 11.02 0.93
CA LYS A 434 25.61 9.85 0.95
C LYS A 434 24.89 8.52 0.66
N THR A 435 23.60 8.43 0.98
CA THR A 435 22.73 7.29 0.69
C THR A 435 22.50 7.10 -0.80
N HIS A 436 22.34 8.19 -1.57
CA HIS A 436 22.15 8.13 -3.03
C HIS A 436 23.43 7.66 -3.75
N LEU A 437 24.60 8.07 -3.28
CA LEU A 437 25.89 7.59 -3.80
C LEU A 437 26.14 6.11 -3.50
N HIS A 438 25.68 5.61 -2.34
CA HIS A 438 25.77 4.19 -2.00
C HIS A 438 24.89 3.33 -2.92
N LYS A 439 23.63 3.72 -3.13
CA LYS A 439 22.68 3.02 -4.02
C LYS A 439 23.12 3.05 -5.50
N LEU A 440 23.76 4.13 -5.95
CA LEU A 440 24.41 4.17 -7.28
C LEU A 440 25.63 3.24 -7.34
N GLY A 441 26.40 3.12 -6.25
CA GLY A 441 27.52 2.19 -6.15
C GLY A 441 27.08 0.72 -6.21
N GLU A 442 25.94 0.38 -5.61
CA GLU A 442 25.32 -0.95 -5.70
C GLU A 442 24.96 -1.32 -7.14
N LEU A 443 24.36 -0.40 -7.91
CA LEU A 443 24.01 -0.60 -9.33
C LEU A 443 25.19 -0.85 -10.27
N ILE A 444 26.37 -0.30 -9.96
CA ILE A 444 27.58 -0.43 -10.79
C ILE A 444 28.34 -1.73 -10.45
N HIS A 445 28.25 -2.20 -9.21
CA HIS A 445 29.09 -3.28 -8.69
C HIS A 445 28.35 -4.59 -8.39
N ASP A 446 27.02 -4.61 -8.37
CA ASP A 446 26.22 -5.82 -8.16
C ASP A 446 25.60 -6.33 -9.47
N PRO A 447 26.16 -7.39 -10.10
CA PRO A 447 25.60 -7.97 -11.32
C PRO A 447 24.32 -8.80 -11.08
N THR A 448 23.80 -8.88 -9.85
CA THR A 448 22.60 -9.65 -9.50
C THR A 448 21.38 -8.78 -9.24
N ALA A 449 21.54 -7.47 -9.10
CA ALA A 449 20.45 -6.54 -8.88
C ALA A 449 19.56 -6.41 -10.14
N THR A 450 18.32 -6.92 -10.04
CA THR A 450 17.30 -6.82 -11.10
C THR A 450 16.24 -5.76 -10.83
N THR A 451 16.12 -5.28 -9.59
CA THR A 451 15.14 -4.27 -9.19
C THR A 451 15.80 -3.19 -8.35
N LEU A 452 15.48 -1.93 -8.63
CA LEU A 452 15.90 -0.77 -7.85
C LEU A 452 14.68 0.09 -7.53
N ASP A 453 14.41 0.25 -6.24
CA ASP A 453 13.37 1.14 -5.75
C ASP A 453 13.97 2.38 -5.10
N LEU A 454 13.62 3.54 -5.66
CA LEU A 454 14.04 4.86 -5.21
C LEU A 454 12.84 5.75 -4.88
N LEU A 455 11.67 5.18 -4.54
CA LEU A 455 10.47 5.92 -4.17
C LEU A 455 10.73 6.99 -3.11
N LEU A 456 10.28 8.24 -3.36
CA LEU A 456 10.32 9.36 -2.41
C LEU A 456 11.72 9.71 -1.86
N GLU A 457 12.78 9.43 -2.61
CA GLU A 457 14.17 9.72 -2.22
C GLU A 457 14.61 11.18 -2.53
N ASN A 458 13.70 12.01 -3.06
CA ASN A 458 13.97 13.41 -3.41
C ASN A 458 15.20 13.58 -4.32
N ILE A 459 15.30 12.72 -5.35
CA ILE A 459 16.44 12.67 -6.27
C ILE A 459 16.55 13.95 -7.12
N GLY A 460 15.42 14.46 -7.60
CA GLY A 460 15.32 15.60 -8.51
C GLY A 460 16.05 15.38 -9.85
N ASP A 461 15.99 16.40 -10.72
CA ASP A 461 16.59 16.33 -12.07
C ASP A 461 18.10 16.07 -12.05
N ASN A 462 18.81 16.68 -11.10
CA ASN A 462 20.26 16.54 -10.96
C ASN A 462 20.64 15.13 -10.51
N GLY A 463 19.86 14.50 -9.63
CA GLY A 463 20.15 13.13 -9.22
C GLY A 463 19.88 12.13 -10.35
N VAL A 464 18.84 12.37 -11.14
CA VAL A 464 18.53 11.57 -12.34
C VAL A 464 19.58 11.74 -13.43
N GLU A 465 20.21 12.92 -13.56
CA GLU A 465 21.35 13.13 -14.46
C GLU A 465 22.48 12.14 -14.16
N HIS A 466 22.85 11.99 -12.88
CA HIS A 466 23.89 11.06 -12.46
C HIS A 466 23.47 9.60 -12.63
N LEU A 467 22.21 9.27 -12.30
CA LEU A 467 21.66 7.93 -12.49
C LEU A 467 21.61 7.54 -13.98
N SER A 468 21.35 8.49 -14.87
CA SER A 468 21.24 8.26 -16.32
C SER A 468 22.51 7.65 -16.90
N ASP A 469 23.68 8.09 -16.47
CA ASP A 469 24.95 7.55 -16.98
C ASP A 469 25.20 6.12 -16.47
N VAL A 470 24.78 5.79 -15.24
CA VAL A 470 24.84 4.43 -14.69
C VAL A 470 23.86 3.49 -15.41
N LEU A 471 22.63 3.95 -15.63
CA LEU A 471 21.58 3.16 -16.29
C LEU A 471 21.92 2.84 -17.75
N GLN A 472 22.66 3.70 -18.45
CA GLN A 472 23.07 3.43 -19.84
C GLN A 472 23.96 2.19 -19.97
N GLU A 473 24.80 1.92 -18.96
CA GLU A 473 25.78 0.83 -18.98
C GLU A 473 25.32 -0.41 -18.19
N ASN A 474 24.27 -0.27 -17.36
CA ASN A 474 23.74 -1.36 -16.57
C ASN A 474 23.08 -2.43 -17.47
N LYS A 475 23.40 -3.70 -17.20
CA LYS A 475 22.96 -4.87 -17.99
C LYS A 475 22.13 -5.88 -17.20
N THR A 476 21.67 -5.52 -16.00
CA THR A 476 21.07 -6.46 -15.05
C THR A 476 19.74 -5.97 -14.52
N LEU A 477 19.57 -4.66 -14.40
CA LEU A 477 18.38 -4.01 -13.91
C LEU A 477 17.23 -4.16 -14.91
N LEU A 478 16.13 -4.74 -14.43
CA LEU A 478 14.88 -4.98 -15.14
C LEU A 478 13.79 -3.99 -14.69
N THR A 479 13.75 -3.65 -13.40
CA THR A 479 12.73 -2.77 -12.81
C THR A 479 13.35 -1.58 -12.09
N LEU A 480 12.88 -0.38 -12.42
CA LEU A 480 13.30 0.87 -11.78
C LEU A 480 12.08 1.68 -11.32
N ASN A 481 11.98 1.96 -10.03
CA ASN A 481 10.98 2.86 -9.46
C ASN A 481 11.61 4.19 -9.06
N LEU A 482 11.17 5.26 -9.70
CA LEU A 482 11.58 6.65 -9.48
C LEU A 482 10.39 7.53 -9.06
N SER A 483 9.34 6.94 -8.51
CA SER A 483 8.13 7.67 -8.14
C SER A 483 8.37 8.68 -7.01
N GLY A 484 7.66 9.82 -7.00
CA GLY A 484 7.74 10.78 -5.90
C GLY A 484 9.09 11.50 -5.74
N ASN A 485 9.88 11.62 -6.82
CA ASN A 485 11.27 12.12 -6.77
C ASN A 485 11.46 13.53 -7.31
N THR A 486 10.38 14.31 -7.46
CA THR A 486 10.42 15.69 -7.96
C THR A 486 11.13 15.82 -9.32
N ILE A 487 11.04 14.79 -10.16
CA ILE A 487 11.65 14.76 -11.49
C ILE A 487 10.83 15.65 -12.44
N GLY A 488 11.44 16.70 -12.96
CA GLY A 488 10.88 17.61 -13.93
C GLY A 488 11.17 17.23 -15.39
N GLU A 489 10.85 18.13 -16.31
CA GLU A 489 11.12 17.99 -17.75
C GLU A 489 12.61 17.68 -18.05
N LYS A 490 13.51 18.30 -17.29
CA LYS A 490 14.97 18.15 -17.46
C LYS A 490 15.44 16.77 -16.99
N GLY A 491 14.90 16.26 -15.89
CA GLY A 491 15.14 14.90 -15.42
C GLY A 491 14.56 13.86 -16.39
N ALA A 492 13.35 14.09 -16.90
CA ALA A 492 12.73 13.24 -17.92
C ALA A 492 13.58 13.12 -19.20
N ARG A 493 14.23 14.21 -19.62
CA ARG A 493 15.22 14.19 -20.71
C ARG A 493 16.40 13.25 -20.42
N TYR A 494 16.90 13.23 -19.18
CA TYR A 494 17.98 12.32 -18.79
C TYR A 494 17.51 10.86 -18.70
N VAL A 495 16.28 10.60 -18.22
CA VAL A 495 15.66 9.28 -18.30
C VAL A 495 15.56 8.82 -19.75
N ALA A 496 15.03 9.66 -20.64
CA ALA A 496 14.93 9.38 -22.07
C ALA A 496 16.30 9.09 -22.71
N LYS A 497 17.33 9.86 -22.36
CA LYS A 497 18.72 9.61 -22.79
C LYS A 497 19.18 8.21 -22.36
N SER A 498 18.89 7.79 -21.13
CA SER A 498 19.27 6.46 -20.65
C SER A 498 18.48 5.33 -21.31
N LEU A 499 17.17 5.50 -21.51
CA LEU A 499 16.31 4.51 -22.15
C LEU A 499 16.75 4.16 -23.57
N ARG A 500 17.20 5.15 -24.35
CA ARG A 500 17.67 4.92 -25.73
C ARG A 500 18.83 3.93 -25.80
N LYS A 501 19.70 3.89 -24.78
CA LYS A 501 20.86 2.99 -24.78
C LYS A 501 20.66 1.74 -23.93
N ASN A 502 19.85 1.81 -22.88
CA ASN A 502 19.62 0.68 -22.00
C ASN A 502 18.83 -0.41 -22.74
N GLN A 503 19.32 -1.65 -22.65
CA GLN A 503 18.77 -2.83 -23.35
C GLN A 503 18.23 -3.88 -22.39
N THR A 504 18.00 -3.55 -21.12
CA THR A 504 17.61 -4.54 -20.09
C THR A 504 16.39 -4.13 -19.29
N LEU A 505 16.17 -2.83 -19.09
CA LEU A 505 15.05 -2.32 -18.32
C LEU A 505 13.73 -2.65 -19.04
N THR A 506 12.86 -3.35 -18.32
CA THR A 506 11.52 -3.78 -18.77
C THR A 506 10.40 -2.98 -18.11
N THR A 507 10.61 -2.48 -16.89
CA THR A 507 9.62 -1.75 -16.12
C THR A 507 10.20 -0.46 -15.57
N LEU A 508 9.56 0.66 -15.89
CA LEU A 508 9.93 1.99 -15.38
C LEU A 508 8.72 2.69 -14.77
N ILE A 509 8.83 3.02 -13.48
CA ILE A 509 7.76 3.68 -12.72
C ILE A 509 8.22 5.10 -12.40
N LEU A 510 7.51 6.09 -12.93
CA LEU A 510 7.77 7.52 -12.76
C LEU A 510 6.57 8.25 -12.14
N CYS A 511 5.70 7.53 -11.45
CA CYS A 511 4.47 8.08 -10.87
C CYS A 511 4.75 9.23 -9.89
N ASP A 512 3.88 10.23 -9.84
CA ASP A 512 3.97 11.34 -8.88
C ASP A 512 5.28 12.15 -9.02
N ASN A 513 5.53 12.64 -10.24
CA ASN A 513 6.64 13.52 -10.59
C ASN A 513 6.13 14.76 -11.34
N GLN A 514 7.02 15.60 -11.86
CA GLN A 514 6.71 16.88 -12.52
C GLN A 514 7.14 16.87 -14.00
N ILE A 515 7.00 15.73 -14.67
CA ILE A 515 7.54 15.50 -16.01
C ILE A 515 6.96 16.46 -17.06
N GLY A 516 5.65 16.75 -16.99
CA GLY A 516 4.97 17.65 -17.92
C GLY A 516 4.94 17.17 -19.38
N ASP A 517 4.37 17.97 -20.27
CA ASP A 517 4.25 17.65 -21.70
C ASP A 517 5.60 17.52 -22.41
N ILE A 518 6.55 18.40 -22.08
CA ILE A 518 7.89 18.41 -22.68
C ILE A 518 8.68 17.17 -22.23
N GLY A 519 8.61 16.81 -20.95
CA GLY A 519 9.22 15.59 -20.46
C GLY A 519 8.58 14.34 -21.05
N ALA A 520 7.24 14.31 -21.20
CA ALA A 520 6.53 13.22 -21.85
C ALA A 520 6.93 13.09 -23.33
N GLN A 521 7.15 14.20 -24.04
CA GLN A 521 7.70 14.19 -25.40
C GLN A 521 9.09 13.53 -25.43
N HIS A 522 10.00 13.89 -24.51
CA HIS A 522 11.32 13.27 -24.46
C HIS A 522 11.27 11.76 -24.25
N ILE A 523 10.38 11.30 -23.35
CA ILE A 523 10.17 9.88 -23.09
C ILE A 523 9.56 9.20 -24.33
N ALA A 524 8.57 9.82 -24.97
CA ALA A 524 7.96 9.33 -26.21
C ALA A 524 9.00 9.13 -27.33
N GLU A 525 9.88 10.10 -27.54
CA GLU A 525 10.98 9.99 -28.51
C GLU A 525 12.00 8.87 -28.18
N ALA A 526 12.14 8.50 -26.91
CA ALA A 526 13.05 7.42 -26.50
C ALA A 526 12.48 6.01 -26.73
N ILE A 527 11.16 5.87 -26.69
CA ILE A 527 10.44 4.59 -26.88
C ILE A 527 9.88 4.42 -28.30
N GLU A 528 9.87 5.47 -29.13
CA GLU A 528 9.41 5.41 -30.52
C GLU A 528 10.31 4.51 -31.39
N SER A 529 9.86 3.30 -31.74
CA SER A 529 10.63 2.37 -32.59
C SER A 529 10.27 2.48 -34.07
N ASP A 530 10.87 3.43 -34.80
CA ASP A 530 10.64 3.54 -36.25
C ASP A 530 11.53 2.56 -37.06
N GLN A 531 11.05 1.33 -37.25
CA GLN A 531 11.76 0.31 -38.03
C GLN A 531 11.91 0.68 -39.51
N THR A 532 10.99 1.48 -40.08
CA THR A 532 11.04 1.96 -41.46
C THR A 532 12.12 3.01 -41.66
N LEU A 533 12.23 3.98 -40.75
CA LEU A 533 13.31 4.95 -40.74
C LEU A 533 14.65 4.26 -40.47
N GLN A 534 14.68 3.26 -39.57
CA GLN A 534 15.87 2.43 -39.33
C GLN A 534 16.32 1.71 -40.61
N LYS A 535 15.40 1.10 -41.37
CA LYS A 535 15.71 0.42 -42.63
C LYS A 535 16.08 1.39 -43.75
N ASP A 536 15.35 2.49 -43.94
CA ASP A 536 15.66 3.52 -44.93
C ASP A 536 16.98 4.24 -44.64
N LEU A 537 17.30 4.53 -43.36
CA LEU A 537 18.62 5.01 -42.96
C LEU A 537 19.67 3.95 -43.23
N HIS A 538 19.44 2.69 -42.84
CA HIS A 538 20.39 1.61 -43.08
C HIS A 538 20.70 1.46 -44.58
N ASP A 539 19.69 1.47 -45.44
CA ASP A 539 19.81 1.37 -46.90
C ASP A 539 20.45 2.63 -47.54
N ARG A 540 20.17 3.83 -47.00
CA ARG A 540 20.84 5.09 -47.42
C ARG A 540 22.28 5.19 -46.92
N ILE A 541 22.59 4.67 -45.74
CA ILE A 541 23.91 4.69 -45.09
C ILE A 541 24.82 3.61 -45.69
N ALA A 542 24.27 2.45 -46.06
CA ALA A 542 24.98 1.44 -46.84
C ALA A 542 25.52 2.00 -48.18
N LYS A 543 24.89 3.05 -48.71
CA LYS A 543 25.36 3.80 -49.88
C LYS A 543 26.38 4.90 -49.56
N LEU A 544 26.57 5.31 -48.30
CA LEU A 544 27.45 6.41 -47.87
C LEU A 544 28.79 5.97 -47.25
N GLY A 545 28.99 4.67 -47.01
CA GLY A 545 30.27 4.09 -46.57
C GLY A 545 30.47 4.03 -45.04
N SER A 546 31.33 3.10 -44.62
CA SER A 546 31.48 2.57 -43.24
C SER A 546 32.00 3.56 -42.17
N HIS A 547 32.37 4.78 -42.54
CA HIS A 547 32.82 5.78 -41.55
C HIS A 547 31.63 6.51 -40.90
N TYR A 548 30.46 6.55 -41.56
CA TYR A 548 29.25 7.21 -41.03
C TYR A 548 28.32 6.26 -40.26
N THR A 549 28.55 4.94 -40.33
CA THR A 549 27.71 3.91 -39.70
C THR A 549 27.77 3.92 -38.17
N ASN A 550 28.91 4.24 -37.55
CA ASN A 550 29.04 4.18 -36.08
C ASN A 550 28.37 5.35 -35.36
N ILE A 551 28.42 6.55 -35.94
CA ILE A 551 27.80 7.76 -35.36
C ILE A 551 26.26 7.70 -35.49
N LEU A 552 25.76 7.07 -36.55
CA LEU A 552 24.32 6.86 -36.76
C LEU A 552 23.79 5.58 -36.08
N ALA A 553 24.60 4.54 -35.88
CA ALA A 553 24.22 3.38 -35.05
C ALA A 553 23.92 3.79 -33.61
N SER A 554 24.69 4.73 -33.03
CA SER A 554 24.33 5.35 -31.75
C SER A 554 23.06 6.20 -31.78
N ALA A 555 22.63 6.66 -32.96
CA ALA A 555 21.37 7.39 -33.14
C ALA A 555 20.17 6.47 -33.39
N LEU A 556 20.39 5.17 -33.61
CA LEU A 556 19.37 4.16 -33.95
C LEU A 556 19.03 3.21 -32.80
N ASN A 557 19.78 3.26 -31.69
CA ASN A 557 19.42 2.55 -30.47
C ASN A 557 18.17 3.22 -29.88
N ILE A 558 17.05 2.54 -30.05
CA ILE A 558 15.75 2.87 -29.49
C ILE A 558 15.42 1.75 -28.51
N ASN A 559 14.82 2.08 -27.39
CA ASN A 559 14.45 1.08 -26.40
C ASN A 559 13.47 0.06 -27.02
N GLN A 560 13.85 -1.22 -27.02
CA GLN A 560 13.00 -2.34 -27.47
C GLN A 560 12.62 -3.28 -26.31
N THR A 561 12.98 -2.94 -25.07
CA THR A 561 12.83 -3.83 -23.91
C THR A 561 11.77 -3.39 -22.94
N LEU A 562 11.40 -2.10 -22.94
CA LEU A 562 10.40 -1.55 -22.04
C LEU A 562 9.02 -2.09 -22.39
N ILE A 563 8.45 -2.80 -21.43
CA ILE A 563 7.15 -3.48 -21.50
C ILE A 563 6.11 -2.67 -20.72
N GLU A 564 6.51 -2.07 -19.60
CA GLU A 564 5.63 -1.30 -18.72
C GLU A 564 6.22 0.07 -18.38
N LEU A 565 5.38 1.10 -18.54
CA LEU A 565 5.71 2.49 -18.25
C LEU A 565 4.58 3.14 -17.45
N ASP A 566 4.88 3.57 -16.24
CA ASP A 566 3.94 4.35 -15.41
C ASP A 566 4.34 5.83 -15.38
N LEU A 567 3.49 6.66 -15.96
CA LEU A 567 3.60 8.12 -16.01
C LEU A 567 2.41 8.78 -15.28
N SER A 568 1.74 8.09 -14.38
CA SER A 568 0.60 8.66 -13.64
C SER A 568 1.03 9.88 -12.80
N LYS A 569 0.15 10.87 -12.60
CA LYS A 569 0.42 12.07 -11.80
C LYS A 569 1.70 12.82 -12.21
N ASN A 570 1.81 13.14 -13.50
CA ASN A 570 2.96 13.85 -14.06
C ASN A 570 2.59 15.17 -14.78
N SER A 571 1.33 15.60 -14.67
CA SER A 571 0.82 16.79 -15.35
C SER A 571 1.01 16.74 -16.88
N ILE A 572 0.77 15.56 -17.48
CA ILE A 572 0.86 15.33 -18.93
C ILE A 572 -0.48 15.70 -19.59
N GLY A 573 -0.61 16.91 -20.10
CA GLY A 573 -1.78 17.36 -20.85
C GLY A 573 -1.89 16.74 -22.25
N ASP A 574 -2.78 17.29 -23.07
CA ASP A 574 -3.08 16.73 -24.40
C ASP A 574 -1.89 16.75 -25.36
N ALA A 575 -0.97 17.70 -25.21
CA ALA A 575 0.23 17.77 -26.04
C ALA A 575 1.23 16.64 -25.72
N GLY A 576 1.39 16.31 -24.43
CA GLY A 576 2.14 15.14 -24.00
C GLY A 576 1.46 13.84 -24.42
N ALA A 577 0.14 13.74 -24.26
CA ALA A 577 -0.66 12.61 -24.73
C ALA A 577 -0.56 12.40 -26.26
N GLN A 578 -0.56 13.49 -27.05
CA GLN A 578 -0.33 13.44 -28.49
C GLN A 578 1.06 12.88 -28.84
N SER A 579 2.08 13.29 -28.09
CA SER A 579 3.46 12.84 -28.31
C SER A 579 3.59 11.34 -28.02
N LEU A 580 3.02 10.88 -26.90
CA LEU A 580 2.95 9.46 -26.55
C LEU A 580 2.14 8.67 -27.60
N ALA A 581 1.01 9.20 -28.06
CA ALA A 581 0.20 8.58 -29.11
C ALA A 581 0.99 8.38 -30.42
N LYS A 582 1.77 9.37 -30.85
CA LYS A 582 2.65 9.26 -32.04
C LYS A 582 3.71 8.17 -31.85
N ALA A 583 4.33 8.10 -30.68
CA ALA A 583 5.31 7.06 -30.38
C ALA A 583 4.68 5.66 -30.36
N LEU A 584 3.49 5.52 -29.76
CA LEU A 584 2.74 4.26 -29.71
C LEU A 584 2.38 3.72 -31.10
N GLN A 585 2.10 4.57 -32.09
CA GLN A 585 1.83 4.10 -33.45
C GLN A 585 2.99 3.26 -34.04
N LYS A 586 4.22 3.51 -33.59
CA LYS A 586 5.43 2.84 -34.08
C LYS A 586 5.99 1.83 -33.08
N ASN A 587 5.87 2.09 -31.77
CA ASN A 587 6.33 1.18 -30.73
C ASN A 587 5.54 -0.14 -30.76
N GLN A 588 6.25 -1.28 -30.74
CA GLN A 588 5.64 -2.61 -30.72
C GLN A 588 6.07 -3.44 -29.50
N THR A 589 6.62 -2.82 -28.47
CA THR A 589 7.22 -3.51 -27.30
C THR A 589 6.47 -3.22 -26.01
N LEU A 590 5.94 -2.00 -25.87
CA LEU A 590 5.17 -1.58 -24.71
C LEU A 590 3.82 -2.31 -24.68
N LEU A 591 3.53 -2.96 -23.56
CA LEU A 591 2.27 -3.68 -23.30
C LEU A 591 1.37 -2.92 -22.32
N THR A 592 1.96 -2.18 -21.38
CA THR A 592 1.22 -1.44 -20.35
C THR A 592 1.68 0.02 -20.30
N LEU A 593 0.72 0.95 -20.38
CA LEU A 593 0.95 2.38 -20.20
C LEU A 593 -0.03 2.94 -19.16
N CYS A 594 0.48 3.59 -18.12
CA CYS A 594 -0.33 4.27 -17.11
C CYS A 594 -0.19 5.79 -17.24
N LEU A 595 -1.31 6.48 -17.40
CA LEU A 595 -1.47 7.92 -17.57
C LEU A 595 -2.52 8.49 -16.62
N ASN A 596 -2.79 7.85 -15.48
CA ASN A 596 -3.82 8.34 -14.55
C ASN A 596 -3.45 9.74 -14.01
N CYS A 597 -4.45 10.58 -13.72
CA CYS A 597 -4.23 11.89 -13.10
C CYS A 597 -3.25 12.81 -13.88
N ASN A 598 -3.41 12.95 -15.20
CA ASN A 598 -2.48 13.73 -16.03
C ASN A 598 -3.10 14.99 -16.66
N ALA A 599 -4.39 15.25 -16.43
CA ALA A 599 -5.12 16.38 -17.03
C ALA A 599 -5.25 16.27 -18.57
N ILE A 600 -5.37 15.05 -19.08
CA ILE A 600 -5.70 14.75 -20.48
C ILE A 600 -7.20 14.95 -20.69
N ASP A 601 -7.61 15.73 -21.69
CA ASP A 601 -9.02 15.88 -22.05
C ASP A 601 -9.40 15.04 -23.27
N ASP A 602 -10.62 15.23 -23.80
CA ASP A 602 -11.09 14.52 -24.99
C ASP A 602 -10.13 14.66 -26.19
N THR A 603 -9.45 15.79 -26.34
CA THR A 603 -8.46 16.07 -27.40
C THR A 603 -7.27 15.10 -27.31
N GLY A 604 -6.65 14.98 -26.13
CA GLY A 604 -5.55 14.06 -25.91
C GLY A 604 -5.99 12.60 -25.98
N ALA A 605 -7.19 12.29 -25.48
CA ALA A 605 -7.80 10.96 -25.60
C ALA A 605 -8.04 10.56 -27.07
N GLN A 606 -8.48 11.49 -27.93
CA GLN A 606 -8.65 11.23 -29.37
C GLN A 606 -7.33 10.90 -30.06
N HIS A 607 -6.22 11.53 -29.67
CA HIS A 607 -4.91 11.15 -30.18
C HIS A 607 -4.54 9.71 -29.82
N LEU A 608 -4.83 9.27 -28.59
CA LEU A 608 -4.60 7.89 -28.16
C LEU A 608 -5.52 6.90 -28.91
N ILE A 609 -6.78 7.26 -29.17
CA ILE A 609 -7.71 6.48 -30.00
C ILE A 609 -7.13 6.23 -31.39
N GLU A 610 -6.64 7.27 -32.06
CA GLU A 610 -6.04 7.14 -33.39
C GLU A 610 -4.78 6.26 -33.35
N ALA A 611 -3.98 6.34 -32.27
CA ALA A 611 -2.82 5.48 -32.10
C ALA A 611 -3.20 4.00 -32.00
N PHE A 612 -4.30 3.65 -31.31
CA PHE A 612 -4.74 2.26 -31.14
C PHE A 612 -5.26 1.59 -32.41
N LYS A 613 -5.67 2.37 -33.42
CA LYS A 613 -5.99 1.81 -34.73
C LYS A 613 -4.77 1.19 -35.41
N LEU A 614 -3.57 1.68 -35.08
CA LEU A 614 -2.29 1.25 -35.67
C LEU A 614 -1.49 0.35 -34.72
N ASN A 615 -1.47 0.65 -33.42
CA ASN A 615 -0.74 -0.11 -32.41
C ASN A 615 -1.46 -1.42 -32.06
N LYS A 616 -0.78 -2.55 -32.30
CA LYS A 616 -1.33 -3.89 -32.06
C LYS A 616 -0.87 -4.54 -30.76
N THR A 617 0.11 -3.96 -30.06
CA THR A 617 0.82 -4.61 -28.95
C THR A 617 0.41 -4.12 -27.57
N LEU A 618 0.01 -2.84 -27.42
CA LEU A 618 -0.42 -2.32 -26.13
C LEU A 618 -1.69 -3.04 -25.67
N LEU A 619 -1.62 -3.69 -24.50
CA LEU A 619 -2.70 -4.47 -23.91
C LEU A 619 -3.47 -3.68 -22.86
N THR A 620 -2.80 -2.81 -22.11
CA THR A 620 -3.41 -2.08 -20.99
C THR A 620 -3.06 -0.60 -21.08
N LEU A 621 -4.11 0.23 -21.05
CA LEU A 621 -4.01 1.68 -20.87
C LEU A 621 -4.79 2.06 -19.62
N ASN A 622 -4.11 2.61 -18.61
CA ASN A 622 -4.77 3.20 -17.46
C ASN A 622 -4.82 4.72 -17.66
N ILE A 623 -6.01 5.30 -17.74
CA ILE A 623 -6.19 6.75 -17.99
C ILE A 623 -7.27 7.36 -17.07
N CYS A 624 -7.51 6.73 -15.92
CA CYS A 624 -8.46 7.22 -14.90
C CYS A 624 -8.07 8.62 -14.39
N ASP A 625 -9.04 9.33 -13.81
CA ASP A 625 -8.82 10.63 -13.18
C ASP A 625 -8.21 11.67 -14.15
N ASN A 626 -8.64 11.63 -15.41
CA ASN A 626 -8.35 12.62 -16.44
C ASN A 626 -9.62 13.42 -16.80
N LEU A 627 -9.52 14.40 -17.70
CA LEU A 627 -10.62 15.29 -18.09
C LEU A 627 -11.39 14.75 -19.31
N ILE A 628 -11.54 13.44 -19.41
CA ILE A 628 -12.16 12.76 -20.55
C ILE A 628 -13.66 12.60 -20.30
N SER A 629 -14.50 13.02 -21.25
CA SER A 629 -15.95 12.86 -21.19
C SER A 629 -16.38 11.40 -21.26
N ASP A 630 -17.58 11.10 -20.76
CA ASP A 630 -18.16 9.75 -20.85
C ASP A 630 -18.30 9.25 -22.30
N GLU A 631 -18.51 10.16 -23.25
CA GLU A 631 -18.66 9.83 -24.67
C GLU A 631 -17.30 9.46 -25.30
N CYS A 632 -16.27 10.25 -25.02
CA CYS A 632 -14.92 9.96 -25.48
C CYS A 632 -14.36 8.71 -24.79
N SER A 633 -14.65 8.50 -23.50
CA SER A 633 -14.28 7.29 -22.77
C SER A 633 -14.87 6.02 -23.39
N LYS A 634 -16.15 6.06 -23.79
CA LYS A 634 -16.78 4.95 -24.55
C LYS A 634 -16.10 4.72 -25.89
N SER A 635 -15.75 5.80 -26.60
CA SER A 635 -15.05 5.72 -27.88
C SER A 635 -13.66 5.11 -27.75
N LEU A 636 -12.94 5.48 -26.67
CA LEU A 636 -11.63 4.95 -26.35
C LEU A 636 -11.68 3.47 -25.97
N ASN A 637 -12.67 3.04 -25.19
CA ASN A 637 -12.91 1.61 -24.92
C ASN A 637 -13.23 0.82 -26.21
N ASN A 638 -14.11 1.36 -27.06
CA ASN A 638 -14.52 0.71 -28.30
C ASN A 638 -13.36 0.57 -29.31
N SER A 639 -12.45 1.55 -29.35
CA SER A 639 -11.27 1.52 -30.22
C SER A 639 -10.32 0.33 -29.93
N LEU A 640 -10.40 -0.24 -28.73
CA LEU A 640 -9.54 -1.34 -28.26
C LEU A 640 -10.18 -2.73 -28.37
N ILE A 641 -11.51 -2.81 -28.47
CA ILE A 641 -12.27 -4.06 -28.62
C ILE A 641 -12.13 -4.67 -30.04
N ASN A 642 -11.71 -3.89 -31.04
CA ASN A 642 -11.58 -4.31 -32.44
C ASN A 642 -10.29 -5.08 -32.79
N ILE A 643 -9.52 -5.57 -31.82
CA ILE A 643 -8.26 -6.32 -32.04
C ILE A 643 -8.32 -7.65 -31.27
N GLN A 644 -7.80 -8.73 -31.88
CA GLN A 644 -7.93 -10.15 -31.48
C GLN A 644 -7.34 -10.56 -30.11
N THR A 645 -7.08 -9.64 -29.19
CA THR A 645 -6.53 -9.87 -27.84
C THR A 645 -7.23 -8.99 -26.81
N PRO A 646 -7.63 -9.49 -25.64
CA PRO A 646 -8.35 -8.70 -24.63
C PRO A 646 -7.48 -7.52 -24.15
N ARG A 647 -8.01 -6.31 -24.29
CA ARG A 647 -7.38 -5.07 -23.81
C ARG A 647 -8.22 -4.46 -22.69
N CYS A 648 -7.57 -3.97 -21.65
CA CYS A 648 -8.24 -3.34 -20.50
C CYS A 648 -8.00 -1.83 -20.52
N VAL A 649 -9.07 -1.04 -20.45
CA VAL A 649 -9.00 0.38 -20.11
C VAL A 649 -9.79 0.61 -18.86
N HIS A 650 -9.11 1.16 -17.87
CA HIS A 650 -9.76 1.65 -16.67
C HIS A 650 -10.14 3.12 -16.92
N PHE A 651 -11.43 3.42 -16.78
CA PHE A 651 -11.98 4.78 -16.69
C PHE A 651 -12.63 4.93 -15.32
N GLN A 652 -12.41 6.08 -14.70
CA GLN A 652 -13.28 6.68 -13.68
C GLN A 652 -13.00 8.18 -13.63
#